data_AF-M2THD4-F1
#
_entry.id   AF-M2THD4-F1
#
_cell.length_a   1.000
_cell.length_b   1.000
_cell.length_c   1.000
_cell.angle_alpha   90.00
_cell.angle_beta   90.00
_cell.angle_gamma   90.00
#
_symmetry.space_group_name_H-M   'P 1'
#
loop_
_entity.id
_entity.type
_entity.pdbx_description
1 polymer ?
#
loop_
_entity_poly.entity_id
_entity_poly.type
_entity_poly.pdbx_seq_one_letter_code
_entity_poly.pdbx_strand_id
1 'polypeptide(L)'
;MAVTYAAAVSIPNGALRQPTIQARACSDPDMRASFEASAIQTHGAKQEKQKPQRPGAGVRAKTSFRGWATKKESKTSPKALQQQQYHQRSDYQPYIVEDSRPSGHYPRAEHRPNSGNEQENVYVLTLKVTDELAESMEEMRNRYFPKHLNRTGAHLTLFHALPESKMETLVQGLAQVASSVKPFAVSSGKPFRMRKGVGINVDEGYQAMKHVHADLQSQWAIFLSEQDASGFRPHWTVMNKVDDEHKVDGAFSTIRQELSERNQEGQAVGLDLWRYERGNWIFAKEFLFGDATKTPSKASTSGSSPGSKSSTWSPRQGEQSPSGGPERRPTIILVGGFGTRLRPLTLTYPKPLVEFANKPMIQHQIEALAAAGVTDVVLAVNYRPEIMAEALKTYEKQYNVSITFSVETEPLGTAGPLKLAENVLGKDDSPFFVLNADVTCDYPFKQLAEFHKNHGDEGTIVVTKVEEPSKYGVVVHKPGHASKIDRFVEKPVEFVGNRINAGIYILNTSVLKRIELRPTSIEQETFPAIVKDGLLHSFDLEGFWMDVGQPKDFLSGTCLYLSSLARKNSKLLTPASEPYVYGGNVLIDPSAKIGKNCRIGPNVTIGPDVVIGDGVRLQRCVLLKNSRVKDHAWVKSTIVGWNSTVGKWARLENVTVLGDDVSIGDEVYVNGGSVLPHKSIKQNVDTPSIIM
;
A
#
# COMPACT_ATOMS: atom_id res chain seq x y z
N MET A 1 -32.17 2.29 -23.19
CA MET A 1 -32.47 3.32 -22.16
C MET A 1 -31.18 3.63 -21.43
N ALA A 2 -30.85 4.90 -21.21
CA ALA A 2 -29.76 5.31 -20.33
C ALA A 2 -30.35 5.85 -19.02
N VAL A 3 -29.70 5.59 -17.89
CA VAL A 3 -30.12 6.09 -16.57
C VAL A 3 -29.08 7.13 -16.12
N THR A 4 -29.44 8.40 -16.22
CA THR A 4 -28.67 9.52 -15.67
C THR A 4 -29.12 9.79 -14.24
N TYR A 5 -28.20 9.68 -13.28
CA TYR A 5 -28.42 10.13 -11.91
C TYR A 5 -28.15 11.63 -11.81
N ALA A 6 -29.18 12.42 -11.47
CA ALA A 6 -29.03 13.81 -11.09
C ALA A 6 -28.86 13.92 -9.56
N ALA A 7 -27.83 14.62 -9.10
CA ALA A 7 -27.62 14.86 -7.67
C ALA A 7 -28.56 15.97 -7.16
N ALA A 8 -29.13 15.78 -5.96
CA ALA A 8 -29.87 16.82 -5.27
C ALA A 8 -28.91 17.74 -4.49
N VAL A 9 -29.09 19.06 -4.63
CA VAL A 9 -28.31 20.08 -3.90
C VAL A 9 -29.14 20.60 -2.73
N SER A 10 -28.54 20.67 -1.54
CA SER A 10 -29.17 21.29 -0.36
C SER A 10 -28.98 22.80 -0.38
N ILE A 11 -29.97 23.54 0.14
CA ILE A 11 -29.92 24.98 0.36
C ILE A 11 -30.16 25.30 1.85
N PRO A 12 -29.65 26.43 2.39
CA PRO A 12 -29.41 26.58 3.84
C PRO A 12 -30.62 26.43 4.77
N ASN A 13 -31.85 26.58 4.25
CA ASN A 13 -33.08 26.59 5.06
C ASN A 13 -33.85 25.25 5.04
N GLY A 14 -33.21 24.14 4.64
CA GLY A 14 -33.69 22.77 4.93
C GLY A 14 -34.95 22.26 4.22
N ALA A 15 -35.57 23.04 3.34
CA ALA A 15 -36.81 22.67 2.67
C ALA A 15 -36.58 21.84 1.37
N LEU A 16 -36.95 20.56 1.40
CA LEU A 16 -36.99 19.70 0.21
C LEU A 16 -38.20 20.04 -0.69
N ARG A 17 -37.96 20.31 -1.97
CA ARG A 17 -39.01 20.52 -2.98
C ARG A 17 -38.83 19.51 -4.12
N GLN A 18 -39.81 18.63 -4.34
CA GLN A 18 -39.79 17.69 -5.47
C GLN A 18 -40.04 18.44 -6.80
N PRO A 19 -39.28 18.17 -7.87
CA PRO A 19 -39.55 18.75 -9.18
C PRO A 19 -40.68 17.99 -9.91
N THR A 20 -41.77 18.69 -10.22
CA THR A 20 -42.88 18.12 -11.00
C THR A 20 -42.51 18.04 -12.48
N ILE A 21 -42.20 16.84 -12.98
CA ILE A 21 -41.90 16.61 -14.40
C ILE A 21 -43.20 16.55 -15.20
N GLN A 22 -43.52 17.60 -15.96
CA GLN A 22 -44.53 17.55 -17.01
C GLN A 22 -43.92 17.01 -18.31
N ALA A 23 -44.34 15.82 -18.74
CA ALA A 23 -44.00 15.31 -20.05
C ALA A 23 -44.80 16.05 -21.13
N ARG A 24 -44.12 16.72 -22.06
CA ARG A 24 -44.70 17.14 -23.35
C ARG A 24 -44.33 16.12 -24.41
N ALA A 25 -45.31 15.70 -25.21
CA ALA A 25 -45.03 14.86 -26.37
C ALA A 25 -44.27 15.69 -27.42
N CYS A 26 -43.11 15.21 -27.85
CA CYS A 26 -42.40 15.75 -29.00
C CYS A 26 -42.85 14.99 -30.25
N SER A 27 -43.43 15.69 -31.22
CA SER A 27 -43.94 15.12 -32.47
C SER A 27 -42.97 15.39 -33.61
N ASP A 28 -42.16 14.41 -33.97
CA ASP A 28 -41.31 14.45 -35.16
C ASP A 28 -41.28 13.03 -35.81
N PRO A 29 -41.71 12.86 -37.07
CA PRO A 29 -41.85 11.52 -37.67
C PRO A 29 -40.54 10.79 -38.00
N ASP A 30 -39.48 11.52 -38.33
CA ASP A 30 -38.36 10.96 -39.11
C ASP A 30 -37.46 9.97 -38.35
N MET A 31 -37.49 9.97 -37.01
CA MET A 31 -36.62 9.09 -36.21
C MET A 31 -37.06 7.60 -36.20
N ARG A 32 -38.09 7.23 -36.97
CA ARG A 32 -38.63 5.86 -37.01
C ARG A 32 -38.21 5.05 -38.26
N ALA A 33 -37.68 5.70 -39.30
CA ALA A 33 -37.41 5.05 -40.59
C ALA A 33 -36.09 4.25 -40.65
N SER A 34 -35.15 4.48 -39.72
CA SER A 34 -33.76 4.02 -39.82
C SER A 34 -33.44 2.68 -39.11
N PHE A 35 -34.44 2.00 -38.53
CA PHE A 35 -34.23 0.74 -37.78
C PHE A 35 -34.89 -0.51 -38.37
N GLU A 36 -35.74 -0.39 -39.41
CA GLU A 36 -36.48 -1.54 -39.99
C GLU A 36 -35.87 -2.05 -41.31
N ALA A 37 -34.74 -1.48 -41.76
CA ALA A 37 -34.14 -1.72 -43.07
C ALA A 37 -32.95 -2.73 -43.08
N SER A 38 -32.99 -3.81 -42.28
CA SER A 38 -32.02 -4.94 -42.36
C SER A 38 -32.52 -6.22 -41.66
N ALA A 39 -33.70 -6.72 -42.05
CA ALA A 39 -34.27 -7.95 -41.50
C ALA A 39 -35.19 -8.72 -42.48
N ILE A 40 -34.83 -8.78 -43.77
CA ILE A 40 -35.53 -9.58 -44.80
C ILE A 40 -34.50 -10.44 -45.55
N GLN A 41 -34.94 -11.63 -45.97
CA GLN A 41 -34.12 -12.82 -46.31
C GLN A 41 -33.51 -13.47 -45.05
N THR A 42 -33.75 -14.75 -44.73
CA THR A 42 -34.33 -15.86 -45.51
C THR A 42 -35.48 -16.60 -44.81
N HIS A 43 -36.38 -17.21 -45.60
CA HIS A 43 -37.20 -18.34 -45.15
C HIS A 43 -36.32 -19.60 -45.04
N GLY A 44 -36.61 -20.61 -44.21
CA GLY A 44 -37.67 -20.73 -43.20
C GLY A 44 -38.05 -22.19 -42.94
N ALA A 45 -38.46 -22.53 -41.71
CA ALA A 45 -39.06 -23.83 -41.35
C ALA A 45 -39.99 -23.67 -40.13
N LYS A 46 -41.06 -24.47 -40.05
CA LYS A 46 -42.08 -24.38 -38.98
C LYS A 46 -41.83 -25.37 -37.86
N GLN A 47 -42.10 -24.95 -36.62
CA GLN A 47 -42.84 -25.77 -35.64
C GLN A 47 -43.47 -24.88 -34.56
N GLU A 48 -44.63 -25.28 -34.04
CA GLU A 48 -45.49 -24.45 -33.19
C GLU A 48 -45.15 -24.57 -31.69
N LYS A 49 -45.51 -23.55 -30.90
CA LYS A 49 -45.37 -23.56 -29.44
C LYS A 49 -46.70 -23.23 -28.75
N GLN A 50 -47.20 -24.17 -27.94
CA GLN A 50 -48.27 -23.90 -26.98
C GLN A 50 -47.72 -23.17 -25.74
N LYS A 51 -48.58 -22.41 -25.05
CA LYS A 51 -48.28 -21.72 -23.78
C LYS A 51 -48.74 -22.58 -22.59
N PRO A 52 -47.95 -22.73 -21.52
CA PRO A 52 -48.45 -23.22 -20.24
C PRO A 52 -49.09 -22.08 -19.41
N GLN A 53 -50.23 -22.38 -18.77
CA GLN A 53 -50.83 -21.54 -17.72
C GLN A 53 -50.40 -22.01 -16.33
N ARG A 54 -50.62 -21.17 -15.30
CA ARG A 54 -50.51 -21.56 -13.88
C ARG A 54 -51.82 -22.16 -13.35
N PRO A 55 -51.77 -23.21 -12.53
CA PRO A 55 -52.77 -23.49 -11.49
C PRO A 55 -52.22 -23.18 -10.08
N GLY A 56 -53.10 -23.20 -9.08
CA GLY A 56 -52.80 -22.86 -7.67
C GLY A 56 -53.15 -23.95 -6.65
N ALA A 57 -53.20 -23.56 -5.38
CA ALA A 57 -53.30 -24.43 -4.19
C ALA A 57 -54.54 -25.36 -4.11
N GLY A 58 -54.40 -26.49 -3.40
CA GLY A 58 -55.56 -27.32 -3.03
C GLY A 58 -55.31 -28.58 -2.16
N VAL A 59 -55.80 -28.53 -0.91
CA VAL A 59 -56.40 -29.66 -0.13
C VAL A 59 -55.47 -30.71 0.53
N ARG A 60 -55.99 -31.29 1.64
CA ARG A 60 -55.37 -32.27 2.57
C ARG A 60 -55.74 -33.73 2.24
N ALA A 61 -54.96 -34.68 2.77
CA ALA A 61 -55.47 -36.01 3.18
C ALA A 61 -54.90 -36.42 4.56
N LYS A 62 -55.54 -37.38 5.25
CA LYS A 62 -55.11 -37.97 6.54
C LYS A 62 -55.08 -39.50 6.43
N THR A 63 -54.17 -40.17 7.14
CA THR A 63 -54.33 -41.54 7.68
C THR A 63 -53.35 -41.79 8.85
N SER A 64 -53.46 -42.93 9.55
CA SER A 64 -53.32 -42.97 11.01
C SER A 64 -53.12 -44.39 11.61
N PHE A 65 -52.87 -44.48 12.94
CA PHE A 65 -52.64 -45.70 13.78
C PHE A 65 -51.31 -46.44 13.48
N ARG A 66 -50.61 -47.21 14.37
CA ARG A 66 -50.58 -47.50 15.85
C ARG A 66 -49.18 -48.10 16.16
N GLY A 67 -48.64 -48.27 17.39
CA GLY A 67 -49.02 -47.83 18.75
C GLY A 67 -48.80 -48.91 19.84
N TRP A 68 -48.10 -48.59 20.95
CA TRP A 68 -47.66 -49.45 22.09
C TRP A 68 -46.54 -50.49 21.77
N ALA A 69 -45.64 -50.91 22.68
CA ALA A 69 -45.12 -50.46 24.01
C ALA A 69 -43.74 -51.18 24.27
N THR A 70 -43.03 -51.29 25.41
CA THR A 70 -43.24 -51.14 26.88
C THR A 70 -41.94 -50.71 27.63
N LYS A 71 -42.07 -50.53 28.98
CA LYS A 71 -41.07 -50.52 30.08
C LYS A 71 -39.99 -51.65 30.00
N LYS A 72 -38.86 -51.65 30.75
CA LYS A 72 -38.63 -51.23 32.16
C LYS A 72 -37.11 -51.06 32.54
N GLU A 73 -36.84 -50.34 33.64
CA GLU A 73 -35.72 -50.39 34.66
C GLU A 73 -34.38 -51.17 34.42
N SER A 74 -33.21 -50.83 35.01
CA SER A 74 -32.71 -49.62 35.74
C SER A 74 -31.19 -49.71 36.11
N LYS A 75 -30.59 -48.57 36.51
CA LYS A 75 -29.38 -48.37 37.38
C LYS A 75 -27.94 -48.57 36.84
N THR A 76 -27.04 -47.84 37.53
CA THR A 76 -25.56 -47.97 37.71
C THR A 76 -24.57 -47.74 36.56
N SER A 77 -23.87 -46.61 36.66
CA SER A 77 -22.50 -46.30 36.16
C SER A 77 -21.41 -46.98 37.05
N PRO A 78 -20.07 -46.86 36.82
CA PRO A 78 -19.35 -46.02 35.83
C PRO A 78 -18.08 -46.64 35.15
N LYS A 79 -17.43 -45.87 34.24
CA LYS A 79 -16.04 -46.01 33.69
C LYS A 79 -15.70 -47.37 33.02
N ALA A 80 -15.21 -47.45 31.78
CA ALA A 80 -14.07 -46.74 31.19
C ALA A 80 -13.90 -47.08 29.68
N LEU A 81 -12.92 -46.43 29.02
CA LEU A 81 -12.24 -46.87 27.78
C LEU A 81 -13.08 -47.26 26.54
N GLN A 82 -13.03 -46.43 25.50
CA GLN A 82 -13.10 -46.94 24.12
C GLN A 82 -12.26 -46.09 23.16
N GLN A 83 -11.57 -46.76 22.23
CA GLN A 83 -10.85 -46.16 21.11
C GLN A 83 -11.60 -46.42 19.79
N GLN A 84 -11.16 -45.73 18.73
CA GLN A 84 -11.40 -46.03 17.30
C GLN A 84 -12.81 -45.82 16.71
N GLN A 85 -12.95 -44.63 16.11
CA GLN A 85 -13.19 -44.41 14.67
C GLN A 85 -14.56 -44.73 14.01
N TYR A 86 -15.19 -43.63 13.57
CA TYR A 86 -15.98 -43.45 12.33
C TYR A 86 -17.20 -44.35 12.03
N HIS A 87 -18.41 -43.75 12.07
CA HIS A 87 -19.15 -43.42 10.83
C HIS A 87 -20.29 -42.37 11.01
N GLN A 88 -20.37 -41.44 10.06
CA GLN A 88 -21.52 -40.69 9.52
C GLN A 88 -22.64 -40.05 10.40
N ARG A 89 -22.71 -38.71 10.29
CA ARG A 89 -23.89 -37.82 10.07
C ARG A 89 -25.02 -37.65 11.12
N SER A 90 -25.48 -36.38 11.18
CA SER A 90 -26.81 -35.88 11.61
C SER A 90 -27.21 -36.06 13.09
N ASP A 91 -27.82 -35.09 13.78
CA ASP A 91 -28.14 -33.69 13.42
C ASP A 91 -27.90 -32.76 14.63
N TYR A 92 -27.55 -31.49 14.37
CA TYR A 92 -27.65 -30.44 15.37
C TYR A 92 -27.93 -29.08 14.71
N GLN A 93 -29.08 -28.48 14.99
CA GLN A 93 -29.35 -27.08 14.67
C GLN A 93 -29.16 -26.20 15.91
N PRO A 94 -28.15 -25.31 15.92
CA PRO A 94 -28.10 -24.19 16.84
C PRO A 94 -28.82 -22.97 16.23
N TYR A 95 -29.98 -22.67 16.80
CA TYR A 95 -30.43 -21.32 17.16
C TYR A 95 -30.08 -20.15 16.22
N ILE A 96 -31.08 -19.60 15.52
CA ILE A 96 -30.95 -18.31 14.82
C ILE A 96 -30.74 -17.21 15.87
N VAL A 97 -29.58 -16.55 15.82
CA VAL A 97 -29.40 -15.20 16.37
C VAL A 97 -29.58 -14.23 15.22
N GLU A 98 -30.41 -13.20 15.41
CA GLU A 98 -30.65 -12.19 14.38
C GLU A 98 -29.43 -11.27 14.26
N ASP A 99 -28.56 -11.54 13.28
CA ASP A 99 -27.27 -10.86 13.09
C ASP A 99 -27.42 -9.46 12.46
N SER A 100 -28.11 -8.60 13.21
CA SER A 100 -28.52 -7.24 12.83
C SER A 100 -27.41 -6.21 13.11
N ARG A 101 -26.21 -6.41 12.53
CA ARG A 101 -25.19 -5.35 12.46
C ARG A 101 -24.15 -5.57 11.34
N PRO A 102 -23.99 -4.64 10.37
CA PRO A 102 -22.96 -4.74 9.34
C PRO A 102 -21.57 -4.47 9.95
N SER A 103 -20.75 -5.50 10.09
CA SER A 103 -19.46 -5.42 10.78
C SER A 103 -18.31 -4.95 9.88
N GLY A 104 -18.25 -3.63 9.68
CA GLY A 104 -16.94 -2.98 9.53
C GLY A 104 -16.04 -3.35 10.72
N HIS A 105 -14.74 -3.55 10.50
CA HIS A 105 -13.81 -4.07 11.51
C HIS A 105 -13.38 -2.99 12.52
N TYR A 106 -14.35 -2.48 13.29
CA TYR A 106 -14.12 -1.58 14.42
C TYR A 106 -13.64 -2.34 15.66
N PRO A 107 -12.85 -1.73 16.55
CA PRO A 107 -12.63 -2.27 17.88
C PRO A 107 -13.97 -2.42 18.64
N ARG A 108 -14.02 -3.39 19.56
CA ARG A 108 -15.08 -3.48 20.57
C ARG A 108 -15.12 -2.18 21.37
N ALA A 109 -16.29 -1.81 21.91
CA ALA A 109 -16.45 -0.55 22.65
C ALA A 109 -15.45 -0.41 23.82
N GLU A 110 -15.26 -1.49 24.59
CA GLU A 110 -14.26 -1.66 25.66
C GLU A 110 -12.80 -1.32 25.25
N HIS A 111 -12.48 -1.36 23.95
CA HIS A 111 -11.14 -1.11 23.38
C HIS A 111 -11.05 0.20 22.57
N ARG A 112 -11.97 1.15 22.74
CA ARG A 112 -11.92 2.47 22.08
C ARG A 112 -11.64 3.58 23.09
N PRO A 113 -10.82 4.59 22.77
CA PRO A 113 -10.68 5.77 23.62
C PRO A 113 -11.96 6.59 23.67
N ASN A 114 -12.20 7.26 24.79
CA ASN A 114 -13.32 8.19 24.97
C ASN A 114 -12.97 9.60 24.43
N SER A 115 -12.77 9.70 23.12
CA SER A 115 -12.33 10.93 22.44
C SER A 115 -13.43 11.68 21.67
N GLY A 116 -14.58 11.04 21.43
CA GLY A 116 -15.72 11.61 20.69
C GLY A 116 -15.65 11.48 19.17
N ASN A 117 -14.59 10.90 18.60
CA ASN A 117 -14.45 10.66 17.16
C ASN A 117 -14.23 9.16 16.87
N GLU A 118 -15.19 8.50 16.20
CA GLU A 118 -15.12 7.07 15.89
C GLU A 118 -14.12 6.70 14.76
N GLN A 119 -13.46 7.67 14.12
CA GLN A 119 -12.62 7.46 12.93
C GLN A 119 -11.20 8.06 13.03
N GLU A 120 -10.72 8.42 14.22
CA GLU A 120 -9.33 8.83 14.41
C GLU A 120 -8.34 7.65 14.48
N ASN A 121 -7.05 7.92 14.28
CA ASN A 121 -6.02 6.93 14.55
C ASN A 121 -5.88 6.70 16.07
N VAL A 122 -5.51 5.48 16.45
CA VAL A 122 -5.17 5.14 17.83
C VAL A 122 -3.70 4.74 17.94
N TYR A 123 -3.12 5.04 19.10
CA TYR A 123 -1.72 4.81 19.43
C TYR A 123 -1.61 3.83 20.59
N VAL A 124 -0.51 3.07 20.61
CA VAL A 124 -0.17 2.09 21.64
C VAL A 124 1.10 2.56 22.34
N LEU A 125 1.15 2.45 23.66
CA LEU A 125 2.35 2.74 24.44
C LEU A 125 2.97 1.44 24.95
N THR A 126 4.27 1.27 24.77
CA THR A 126 5.03 0.15 25.34
C THR A 126 6.18 0.62 26.20
N LEU A 127 6.61 -0.23 27.12
CA LEU A 127 7.89 -0.05 27.80
C LEU A 127 9.03 -0.28 26.81
N LYS A 128 9.99 0.63 26.76
CA LYS A 128 11.27 0.41 26.07
C LYS A 128 12.22 -0.31 27.03
N VAL A 129 12.78 -1.44 26.60
CA VAL A 129 13.79 -2.19 27.35
C VAL A 129 15.13 -2.21 26.61
N THR A 130 16.21 -2.64 27.27
CA THR A 130 17.52 -2.82 26.63
C THR A 130 17.49 -3.95 25.58
N ASP A 131 18.37 -3.84 24.59
CA ASP A 131 18.38 -4.69 23.41
C ASP A 131 18.53 -6.17 23.75
N GLU A 132 19.31 -6.54 24.77
CA GLU A 132 19.51 -7.94 25.17
C GLU A 132 18.22 -8.62 25.66
N LEU A 133 17.37 -7.86 26.37
CA LEU A 133 16.06 -8.34 26.81
C LEU A 133 15.04 -8.29 25.66
N ALA A 134 15.11 -7.28 24.78
CA ALA A 134 14.26 -7.19 23.60
C ALA A 134 14.50 -8.38 22.63
N GLU A 135 15.75 -8.63 22.25
CA GLU A 135 16.15 -9.71 21.35
C GLU A 135 15.76 -11.08 21.89
N SER A 136 16.03 -11.37 23.16
CA SER A 136 15.69 -12.66 23.78
C SER A 136 14.18 -12.93 23.80
N MET A 137 13.39 -11.92 24.19
CA MET A 137 11.93 -12.04 24.19
C MET A 137 11.35 -12.12 22.77
N GLU A 138 11.96 -11.43 21.81
CA GLU A 138 11.61 -11.53 20.39
C GLU A 138 12.00 -12.88 19.78
N GLU A 139 13.11 -13.50 20.17
CA GLU A 139 13.50 -14.83 19.67
C GLU A 139 12.47 -15.89 20.06
N MET A 140 12.06 -15.92 21.33
CA MET A 140 10.96 -16.78 21.80
C MET A 140 9.66 -16.53 21.02
N ARG A 141 9.30 -15.26 20.78
CA ARG A 141 8.10 -14.93 20.00
C ARG A 141 8.22 -15.34 18.54
N ASN A 142 9.37 -15.16 17.89
CA ASN A 142 9.62 -15.59 16.51
C ASN A 142 9.65 -17.12 16.36
N ARG A 143 9.92 -17.85 17.45
CA ARG A 143 9.88 -19.30 17.54
C ARG A 143 8.46 -19.86 17.69
N TYR A 144 7.64 -19.27 18.58
CA TYR A 144 6.33 -19.83 18.97
C TYR A 144 5.09 -19.10 18.40
N PHE A 145 5.19 -17.83 17.99
CA PHE A 145 4.06 -17.08 17.40
C PHE A 145 3.86 -17.46 15.92
N PRO A 146 2.61 -17.58 15.41
CA PRO A 146 2.38 -17.87 14.00
C PRO A 146 3.02 -16.81 13.08
N LYS A 147 4.02 -17.21 12.28
CA LYS A 147 4.86 -16.28 11.50
C LYS A 147 4.07 -15.33 10.57
N HIS A 148 2.95 -15.79 10.01
CA HIS A 148 2.07 -14.97 9.16
C HIS A 148 1.21 -13.95 9.94
N LEU A 149 1.19 -14.02 11.28
CA LEU A 149 0.52 -13.09 12.19
C LEU A 149 1.52 -12.27 13.04
N ASN A 150 2.81 -12.63 13.07
CA ASN A 150 3.81 -11.91 13.86
C ASN A 150 4.23 -10.62 13.14
N ARG A 151 3.55 -9.50 13.45
CA ARG A 151 3.73 -8.19 12.81
C ARG A 151 4.45 -7.14 13.67
N THR A 152 4.80 -7.51 14.90
CA THR A 152 5.43 -6.66 15.92
C THR A 152 6.27 -7.58 16.80
N GLY A 153 7.46 -7.15 17.23
CA GLY A 153 8.30 -7.90 18.17
C GLY A 153 7.65 -8.12 19.54
N ALA A 154 8.38 -8.75 20.46
CA ALA A 154 7.87 -9.00 21.81
C ALA A 154 7.90 -7.69 22.63
N HIS A 155 6.77 -7.31 23.21
CA HIS A 155 6.60 -6.01 23.86
C HIS A 155 5.80 -6.11 25.16
N LEU A 156 5.99 -5.10 26.01
CA LEU A 156 5.21 -4.86 27.22
C LEU A 156 4.32 -3.64 27.03
N THR A 157 3.02 -3.85 26.75
CA THR A 157 2.05 -2.77 26.57
C THR A 157 1.72 -2.10 27.91
N LEU A 158 1.70 -0.77 27.93
CA LEU A 158 1.10 0.04 28.99
C LEU A 158 -0.33 0.45 28.62
N PHE A 159 -0.54 1.04 27.44
CA PHE A 159 -1.85 1.50 26.97
C PHE A 159 -2.12 1.00 25.55
N HIS A 160 -3.33 0.52 25.27
CA HIS A 160 -3.71 -0.19 24.05
C HIS A 160 -4.35 0.71 23.00
N ALA A 161 -5.08 1.76 23.40
CA ALA A 161 -5.76 2.66 22.48
C ALA A 161 -5.78 4.11 23.00
N LEU A 162 -4.70 4.85 22.75
CA LEU A 162 -4.58 6.29 23.01
C LEU A 162 -5.03 7.11 21.78
N PRO A 163 -5.86 8.16 21.92
CA PRO A 163 -6.43 8.90 20.79
C PRO A 163 -5.47 9.93 20.16
N GLU A 164 -5.39 9.96 18.82
CA GLU A 164 -4.61 10.96 18.06
C GLU A 164 -5.06 12.41 18.33
N SER A 165 -6.36 12.62 18.59
CA SER A 165 -6.94 13.91 18.98
C SER A 165 -6.43 14.47 20.31
N LYS A 166 -5.61 13.70 21.05
CA LYS A 166 -4.94 14.11 22.30
C LYS A 166 -3.42 14.06 22.20
N MET A 167 -2.84 13.94 21.00
CA MET A 167 -1.40 13.75 20.78
C MET A 167 -0.52 14.78 21.51
N GLU A 168 -0.92 16.06 21.57
CA GLU A 168 -0.20 17.08 22.34
C GLU A 168 -0.14 16.73 23.84
N THR A 169 -1.29 16.43 24.47
CA THR A 169 -1.40 16.01 25.87
C THR A 169 -0.67 14.70 26.15
N LEU A 170 -0.70 13.75 25.20
CA LEU A 170 0.04 12.49 25.28
C LEU A 170 1.56 12.76 25.29
N VAL A 171 2.06 13.56 24.35
CA VAL A 171 3.49 13.89 24.23
C VAL A 171 3.98 14.70 25.44
N GLN A 172 3.16 15.61 25.97
CA GLN A 172 3.48 16.37 27.19
C GLN A 172 3.58 15.45 28.42
N GLY A 173 2.56 14.62 28.68
CA GLY A 173 2.57 13.69 29.82
C GLY A 173 3.66 12.63 29.74
N LEU A 174 3.94 12.11 28.53
CA LEU A 174 5.04 11.17 28.29
C LEU A 174 6.41 11.82 28.54
N ALA A 175 6.64 13.04 28.06
CA ALA A 175 7.89 13.77 28.30
C ALA A 175 8.08 14.08 29.80
N GLN A 176 7.00 14.46 30.50
CA GLN A 176 7.03 14.72 31.94
C GLN A 176 7.42 13.45 32.71
N VAL A 177 6.69 12.34 32.52
CA VAL A 177 6.95 11.07 33.24
C VAL A 177 8.33 10.49 32.87
N ALA A 178 8.74 10.56 31.60
CA ALA A 178 10.06 10.08 31.21
C ALA A 178 11.22 10.91 31.81
N SER A 179 11.01 12.21 32.06
CA SER A 179 12.00 13.07 32.75
C SER A 179 12.13 12.80 34.25
N SER A 180 11.08 12.29 34.91
CA SER A 180 11.08 12.03 36.36
C SER A 180 11.44 10.58 36.73
N VAL A 181 11.23 9.64 35.81
CA VAL A 181 11.53 8.21 35.99
C VAL A 181 12.99 7.94 35.64
N LYS A 182 13.68 7.19 36.50
CA LYS A 182 15.01 6.63 36.21
C LYS A 182 14.89 5.22 35.60
N PRO A 183 15.87 4.77 34.80
CA PRO A 183 15.92 3.38 34.33
C PRO A 183 15.87 2.39 35.49
N PHE A 184 15.16 1.28 35.31
CA PHE A 184 14.93 0.27 36.36
C PHE A 184 15.02 -1.16 35.80
N ALA A 185 15.43 -2.11 36.63
CA ALA A 185 15.54 -3.52 36.23
C ALA A 185 14.17 -4.13 35.86
N VAL A 186 14.16 -4.97 34.82
CA VAL A 186 12.99 -5.71 34.34
C VAL A 186 13.41 -7.14 34.03
N SER A 187 12.61 -8.12 34.44
CA SER A 187 12.88 -9.54 34.16
C SER A 187 11.65 -10.36 33.78
N SER A 188 11.89 -11.43 33.03
CA SER A 188 10.88 -12.41 32.65
C SER A 188 10.45 -13.25 33.85
N GLY A 189 9.17 -13.20 34.20
CA GLY A 189 8.56 -14.06 35.20
C GLY A 189 8.02 -15.36 34.63
N LYS A 190 7.28 -16.09 35.47
CA LYS A 190 6.71 -17.40 35.11
C LYS A 190 5.76 -17.29 33.91
N PRO A 191 5.83 -18.20 32.93
CA PRO A 191 4.86 -18.24 31.83
C PRO A 191 3.48 -18.70 32.29
N PHE A 192 2.45 -18.38 31.51
CA PHE A 192 1.08 -18.78 31.76
C PHE A 192 0.33 -19.15 30.47
N ARG A 193 -0.58 -20.12 30.58
CA ARG A 193 -1.49 -20.56 29.51
C ARG A 193 -2.51 -19.45 29.20
N MET A 194 -2.57 -19.04 27.94
CA MET A 194 -3.68 -18.23 27.40
C MET A 194 -4.68 -19.14 26.67
N ARG A 195 -5.88 -18.64 26.37
CA ARG A 195 -6.92 -19.42 25.66
C ARG A 195 -6.49 -19.97 24.29
N LYS A 196 -5.54 -19.30 23.61
CA LYS A 196 -5.03 -19.67 22.27
C LYS A 196 -3.51 -19.45 22.14
N GLY A 197 -2.75 -19.68 23.22
CA GLY A 197 -1.31 -19.42 23.25
C GLY A 197 -0.70 -19.31 24.66
N VAL A 198 0.41 -18.57 24.76
CA VAL A 198 1.27 -18.47 25.96
C VAL A 198 1.73 -17.03 26.15
N GLY A 199 1.60 -16.55 27.39
CA GLY A 199 2.16 -15.27 27.85
C GLY A 199 3.26 -15.50 28.89
N ILE A 200 4.12 -14.50 29.07
CA ILE A 200 5.20 -14.47 30.08
C ILE A 200 4.96 -13.24 30.95
N ASN A 201 4.82 -13.43 32.27
CA ASN A 201 4.63 -12.33 33.22
C ASN A 201 5.92 -11.49 33.34
N VAL A 202 5.80 -10.27 33.88
CA VAL A 202 6.94 -9.51 34.41
C VAL A 202 7.15 -9.91 35.88
N ASP A 203 8.40 -10.15 36.31
CA ASP A 203 8.74 -10.45 37.72
C ASP A 203 9.36 -9.20 38.36
N GLU A 204 10.64 -8.92 38.10
CA GLU A 204 11.26 -7.64 38.46
C GLU A 204 10.77 -6.51 37.55
N GLY A 205 10.68 -5.30 38.08
CA GLY A 205 10.21 -4.10 37.36
C GLY A 205 8.69 -3.91 37.37
N TYR A 206 7.88 -4.94 37.66
CA TYR A 206 6.41 -4.85 37.64
C TYR A 206 5.85 -3.67 38.46
N GLN A 207 6.36 -3.42 39.67
CA GLN A 207 5.88 -2.31 40.49
C GLN A 207 6.31 -0.94 39.93
N ALA A 208 7.52 -0.82 39.35
CA ALA A 208 7.97 0.41 38.72
C ALA A 208 7.12 0.72 37.47
N MET A 209 6.89 -0.27 36.61
CA MET A 209 5.94 -0.16 35.49
C MET A 209 4.54 0.24 35.95
N LYS A 210 4.06 -0.28 37.08
CA LYS A 210 2.75 0.04 37.63
C LYS A 210 2.64 1.49 38.10
N HIS A 211 3.72 2.07 38.66
CA HIS A 211 3.76 3.50 38.96
C HIS A 211 3.73 4.34 37.67
N VAL A 212 4.60 4.03 36.69
CA VAL A 212 4.60 4.71 35.36
C VAL A 212 3.22 4.67 34.69
N HIS A 213 2.56 3.51 34.74
CA HIS A 213 1.19 3.37 34.24
C HIS A 213 0.18 4.22 35.05
N ALA A 214 0.23 4.18 36.39
CA ALA A 214 -0.70 4.94 37.23
C ALA A 214 -0.55 6.46 37.04
N ASP A 215 0.69 6.96 36.94
CA ASP A 215 0.99 8.38 36.72
C ASP A 215 0.40 8.88 35.41
N LEU A 216 0.59 8.14 34.31
CA LEU A 216 0.00 8.44 33.00
C LEU A 216 -1.53 8.24 32.98
N GLN A 217 -2.03 7.17 33.61
CA GLN A 217 -3.46 6.88 33.70
C GLN A 217 -4.22 8.00 34.42
N SER A 218 -3.62 8.58 35.48
CA SER A 218 -4.20 9.70 36.22
C SER A 218 -4.34 10.98 35.38
N GLN A 219 -3.39 11.24 34.48
CA GLN A 219 -3.39 12.39 33.57
C GLN A 219 -4.39 12.22 32.42
N TRP A 220 -4.65 10.98 32.00
CA TRP A 220 -5.38 10.67 30.76
C TRP A 220 -6.79 10.13 30.97
N ALA A 221 -7.21 9.87 32.22
CA ALA A 221 -8.45 9.20 32.60
C ALA A 221 -9.72 9.67 31.87
N ILE A 222 -9.80 10.95 31.47
CA ILE A 222 -10.94 11.52 30.75
C ILE A 222 -11.16 10.93 29.34
N PHE A 223 -10.13 10.37 28.70
CA PHE A 223 -10.16 9.91 27.30
C PHE A 223 -9.68 8.46 27.07
N LEU A 224 -9.33 7.71 28.13
CA LEU A 224 -8.91 6.31 28.01
C LEU A 224 -10.06 5.38 27.58
N SER A 225 -9.70 4.18 27.11
CA SER A 225 -10.63 3.06 26.90
C SER A 225 -10.99 2.39 28.22
N GLU A 226 -12.06 1.59 28.27
CA GLU A 226 -12.41 0.81 29.47
C GLU A 226 -11.31 -0.21 29.84
N GLN A 227 -10.65 -0.78 28.83
CA GLN A 227 -9.47 -1.63 29.02
C GLN A 227 -8.31 -0.85 29.67
N ASP A 228 -7.99 0.34 29.17
CA ASP A 228 -6.85 1.13 29.61
C ASP A 228 -7.11 1.95 30.89
N ALA A 229 -8.38 2.19 31.23
CA ALA A 229 -8.82 2.77 32.49
C ALA A 229 -8.93 1.73 33.63
N SER A 230 -8.74 0.43 33.34
CA SER A 230 -8.89 -0.65 34.31
C SER A 230 -7.57 -1.37 34.64
N GLY A 231 -7.59 -2.70 34.77
CA GLY A 231 -6.60 -3.45 35.54
C GLY A 231 -5.27 -3.72 34.81
N PHE A 232 -4.23 -2.93 35.10
CA PHE A 232 -2.89 -3.11 34.55
C PHE A 232 -2.28 -4.49 34.85
N ARG A 233 -1.93 -5.24 33.79
CA ARG A 233 -1.28 -6.57 33.85
C ARG A 233 -0.30 -6.78 32.68
N PRO A 234 0.88 -6.13 32.72
CA PRO A 234 1.89 -6.25 31.67
C PRO A 234 2.41 -7.69 31.57
N HIS A 235 2.52 -8.18 30.34
CA HIS A 235 3.06 -9.50 30.02
C HIS A 235 3.52 -9.50 28.56
N TRP A 236 4.60 -10.22 28.26
CA TRP A 236 4.95 -10.49 26.86
C TRP A 236 4.04 -11.58 26.31
N THR A 237 3.43 -11.35 25.15
CA THR A 237 2.75 -12.42 24.40
C THR A 237 3.75 -13.07 23.44
N VAL A 238 4.22 -14.28 23.75
CA VAL A 238 5.12 -15.06 22.87
C VAL A 238 4.37 -16.01 21.93
N MET A 239 3.13 -16.38 22.25
CA MET A 239 2.27 -17.18 21.38
C MET A 239 0.81 -16.74 21.53
N ASN A 240 0.09 -16.55 20.43
CA ASN A 240 -1.36 -16.28 20.42
C ASN A 240 -1.97 -16.72 19.07
N LYS A 241 -3.29 -16.75 18.98
CA LYS A 241 -4.08 -17.11 17.78
C LYS A 241 -3.81 -18.52 17.26
N VAL A 242 -3.38 -19.44 18.12
CA VAL A 242 -3.24 -20.88 17.80
C VAL A 242 -4.42 -21.65 18.38
N ASP A 243 -5.12 -22.37 17.51
CA ASP A 243 -6.28 -23.22 17.83
C ASP A 243 -5.91 -24.68 18.15
N ASP A 244 -4.66 -25.05 17.94
CA ASP A 244 -4.10 -26.38 18.22
C ASP A 244 -3.60 -26.43 19.67
N GLU A 245 -4.39 -27.03 20.56
CA GLU A 245 -4.05 -27.11 21.99
C GLU A 245 -2.76 -27.90 22.26
N HIS A 246 -2.47 -28.95 21.49
CA HIS A 246 -1.24 -29.73 21.66
C HIS A 246 0.01 -28.89 21.34
N LYS A 247 -0.06 -28.01 20.33
CA LYS A 247 1.02 -27.04 20.07
C LYS A 247 1.14 -26.00 21.18
N VAL A 248 0.02 -25.53 21.75
CA VAL A 248 0.02 -24.56 22.86
C VAL A 248 0.61 -25.17 24.13
N ASP A 249 0.23 -26.40 24.50
CA ASP A 249 0.79 -27.08 25.67
C ASP A 249 2.25 -27.48 25.48
N GLY A 250 2.65 -27.92 24.27
CA GLY A 250 4.05 -28.16 23.94
C GLY A 250 4.90 -26.89 24.13
N ALA A 251 4.50 -25.78 23.50
CA ALA A 251 5.18 -24.50 23.66
C ALA A 251 5.20 -24.02 25.13
N PHE A 252 4.08 -24.13 25.85
CA PHE A 252 4.02 -23.78 27.27
C PHE A 252 4.98 -24.60 28.13
N SER A 253 5.08 -25.92 27.88
CA SER A 253 6.02 -26.80 28.57
C SER A 253 7.48 -26.44 28.28
N THR A 254 7.84 -26.20 27.02
CA THR A 254 9.22 -25.81 26.65
C THR A 254 9.59 -24.45 27.24
N ILE A 255 8.79 -23.41 27.03
CA ILE A 255 9.02 -22.06 27.59
C ILE A 255 9.13 -22.11 29.11
N ARG A 256 8.34 -22.95 29.79
CA ARG A 256 8.39 -23.13 31.24
C ARG A 256 9.69 -23.81 31.70
N GLN A 257 10.26 -24.71 30.91
CA GLN A 257 11.59 -25.26 31.20
C GLN A 257 12.67 -24.21 30.96
N GLU A 258 12.69 -23.57 29.80
CA GLU A 258 13.67 -22.56 29.39
C GLU A 258 13.78 -21.44 30.45
N LEU A 259 12.64 -20.88 30.88
CA LEU A 259 12.58 -19.84 31.91
C LEU A 259 12.75 -20.37 33.35
N SER A 260 12.79 -21.68 33.57
CA SER A 260 13.19 -22.26 34.88
C SER A 260 14.70 -22.48 34.99
N GLU A 261 15.40 -22.55 33.85
CA GLU A 261 16.86 -22.67 33.77
C GLU A 261 17.53 -21.29 33.71
N ARG A 262 16.91 -20.30 33.03
CA ARG A 262 17.40 -18.91 32.98
C ARG A 262 16.29 -17.87 32.76
N ASN A 263 16.14 -16.96 33.72
CA ASN A 263 15.39 -15.72 33.52
C ASN A 263 16.09 -14.82 32.47
N GLN A 264 15.29 -14.09 31.70
CA GLN A 264 15.74 -13.01 30.83
C GLN A 264 15.66 -11.71 31.61
N GLU A 265 16.74 -10.94 31.61
CA GLU A 265 16.95 -9.77 32.48
C GLU A 265 17.49 -8.61 31.65
N GLY A 266 17.12 -7.38 32.01
CA GLY A 266 17.56 -6.14 31.38
C GLY A 266 17.04 -4.93 32.14
N GLN A 267 17.02 -3.77 31.50
CA GLN A 267 16.46 -2.55 32.09
C GLN A 267 15.34 -1.95 31.24
N ALA A 268 14.33 -1.38 31.88
CA ALA A 268 13.47 -0.38 31.27
C ALA A 268 14.26 0.93 31.11
N VAL A 269 14.37 1.42 29.88
CA VAL A 269 15.16 2.62 29.54
C VAL A 269 14.29 3.75 28.97
N GLY A 270 12.98 3.52 28.80
CA GLY A 270 12.05 4.54 28.32
C GLY A 270 10.65 4.01 28.00
N LEU A 271 9.95 4.77 27.17
CA LEU A 271 8.63 4.46 26.62
C LEU A 271 8.65 4.67 25.11
N ASP A 272 8.12 3.71 24.36
CA ASP A 272 7.93 3.80 22.91
C ASP A 272 6.44 3.94 22.58
N LEU A 273 6.09 4.96 21.78
CA LEU A 273 4.75 5.26 21.30
C LEU A 273 4.63 4.84 19.84
N TRP A 274 3.57 4.06 19.51
CA TRP A 274 3.36 3.44 18.20
C TRP A 274 1.99 3.82 17.64
N ARG A 275 1.86 4.22 16.38
CA ARG A 275 0.55 4.33 15.70
C ARG A 275 0.07 2.95 15.27
N TYR A 276 -1.18 2.61 15.62
CA TYR A 276 -1.78 1.33 15.25
C TYR A 276 -2.58 1.43 13.95
N GLU A 277 -2.07 0.82 12.88
CA GLU A 277 -2.71 0.75 11.58
C GLU A 277 -3.16 -0.67 11.25
N ARG A 278 -4.41 -1.01 11.59
CA ARG A 278 -5.11 -2.24 11.15
C ARG A 278 -4.29 -3.54 11.39
N GLY A 279 -3.64 -3.62 12.56
CA GLY A 279 -2.80 -4.74 12.97
C GLY A 279 -1.31 -4.57 12.72
N ASN A 280 -0.88 -3.43 12.15
CA ASN A 280 0.52 -3.02 12.06
C ASN A 280 0.80 -1.96 13.13
N TRP A 281 2.03 -1.94 13.65
CA TRP A 281 2.47 -0.97 14.65
C TRP A 281 3.60 -0.14 14.03
N ILE A 282 3.38 1.16 13.85
CA ILE A 282 4.33 2.08 13.25
C ILE A 282 4.94 2.90 14.38
N PHE A 283 6.26 2.83 14.58
CA PHE A 283 6.94 3.65 15.58
C PHE A 283 6.66 5.14 15.31
N ALA A 284 6.29 5.88 16.36
CA ALA A 284 5.92 7.29 16.26
C ALA A 284 6.82 8.19 17.09
N LYS A 285 7.17 7.80 18.34
CA LYS A 285 8.09 8.57 19.20
C LYS A 285 8.62 7.75 20.37
N GLU A 286 9.88 8.00 20.73
CA GLU A 286 10.54 7.48 21.94
C GLU A 286 10.60 8.57 23.04
N PHE A 287 10.56 8.13 24.30
CA PHE A 287 10.73 8.95 25.49
C PHE A 287 11.64 8.21 26.49
N LEU A 288 12.95 8.52 26.51
CA LEU A 288 13.94 7.87 27.37
C LEU A 288 13.81 8.31 28.84
N PHE A 289 14.06 7.37 29.76
CA PHE A 289 14.02 7.58 31.21
C PHE A 289 15.32 8.23 31.73
N GLY A 290 15.21 9.47 32.22
CA GLY A 290 16.23 10.14 33.05
C GLY A 290 17.69 9.96 32.58
N ASP A 291 18.54 9.40 33.45
CA ASP A 291 19.97 9.18 33.22
C ASP A 291 20.31 8.03 32.25
N ALA A 292 19.40 7.65 31.35
CA ALA A 292 19.67 6.72 30.25
C ALA A 292 20.74 7.31 29.30
N THR A 293 21.99 6.89 29.48
CA THR A 293 23.10 7.36 28.65
C THR A 293 22.92 6.92 27.20
N LYS A 294 23.16 7.83 26.25
CA LYS A 294 23.28 7.48 24.83
C LYS A 294 24.51 6.60 24.64
N THR A 295 24.34 5.29 24.56
CA THR A 295 25.44 4.33 24.38
C THR A 295 26.19 4.63 23.07
N PRO A 296 27.50 4.94 23.12
CA PRO A 296 28.24 5.32 21.92
C PRO A 296 28.61 4.10 21.08
N SER A 297 28.42 4.18 19.77
CA SER A 297 29.07 3.26 18.83
C SER A 297 30.59 3.52 18.79
N LYS A 298 31.35 2.48 18.41
CA LYS A 298 32.78 2.35 18.72
C LYS A 298 33.65 3.50 18.19
N ALA A 299 34.46 4.08 19.07
CA ALA A 299 35.45 5.10 18.71
C ALA A 299 36.61 4.53 17.87
N SER A 300 37.09 5.33 16.90
CA SER A 300 38.38 5.14 16.25
C SER A 300 39.53 5.70 17.12
N THR A 301 40.75 5.19 16.92
CA THR A 301 41.93 5.59 17.68
C THR A 301 42.42 7.00 17.35
N SER A 302 43.03 7.66 18.35
CA SER A 302 43.48 9.04 18.30
C SER A 302 44.80 9.25 17.52
N GLY A 303 44.96 10.44 16.92
CA GLY A 303 46.14 10.79 16.13
C GLY A 303 46.34 12.30 15.95
N SER A 304 46.89 12.95 16.97
CA SER A 304 47.73 14.17 16.93
C SER A 304 47.37 15.33 15.98
N SER A 305 46.79 16.40 16.54
CA SER A 305 47.08 17.80 16.15
C SER A 305 48.50 18.21 16.63
N PRO A 306 49.14 19.34 16.18
CA PRO A 306 48.50 20.61 15.78
C PRO A 306 49.08 21.32 14.53
N GLY A 307 48.41 22.40 14.09
CA GLY A 307 48.91 23.27 13.02
C GLY A 307 48.04 24.48 12.68
N SER A 308 48.06 25.53 13.50
CA SER A 308 47.41 26.81 13.14
C SER A 308 48.22 27.56 12.07
N LYS A 309 47.55 28.04 11.01
CA LYS A 309 47.92 29.27 10.30
C LYS A 309 46.78 29.81 9.44
N SER A 310 46.66 31.15 9.43
CA SER A 310 45.82 31.90 8.51
C SER A 310 46.55 32.18 7.20
N SER A 311 45.85 32.11 6.07
CA SER A 311 46.25 32.77 4.82
C SER A 311 45.03 33.17 4.01
N THR A 312 44.92 34.46 3.68
CA THR A 312 43.97 35.00 2.69
C THR A 312 44.27 34.47 1.29
N TRP A 313 43.24 34.34 0.46
CA TRP A 313 43.39 34.06 -0.97
C TRP A 313 42.43 34.91 -1.80
N SER A 314 42.94 35.45 -2.90
CA SER A 314 42.21 36.26 -3.88
C SER A 314 42.16 35.52 -5.21
N PRO A 315 41.10 35.66 -6.01
CA PRO A 315 40.89 34.82 -7.19
C PRO A 315 41.92 35.08 -8.29
N ARG A 316 42.39 34.01 -8.93
CA ARG A 316 43.02 34.06 -10.26
C ARG A 316 42.05 33.53 -11.31
N GLN A 317 42.01 34.21 -12.45
CA GLN A 317 41.27 33.77 -13.62
C GLN A 317 42.11 32.81 -14.46
N GLY A 318 41.42 31.95 -15.23
CA GLY A 318 41.94 31.37 -16.46
C GLY A 318 42.76 30.08 -16.33
N GLU A 319 42.13 28.95 -16.65
CA GLU A 319 42.44 28.19 -17.87
C GLU A 319 41.34 27.14 -18.14
N GLN A 320 40.74 27.16 -19.33
CA GLN A 320 39.80 26.13 -19.78
C GLN A 320 40.53 25.09 -20.63
N SER A 321 40.58 23.84 -20.17
CA SER A 321 41.04 22.70 -20.97
C SER A 321 39.85 21.82 -21.39
N PRO A 322 39.68 21.49 -22.69
CA PRO A 322 38.51 20.75 -23.18
C PRO A 322 38.64 19.22 -22.97
N SER A 323 38.62 18.77 -21.72
CA SER A 323 38.62 17.33 -21.38
C SER A 323 37.22 16.73 -21.50
N GLY A 324 36.75 16.55 -22.74
CA GLY A 324 35.43 16.01 -23.09
C GLY A 324 35.23 14.52 -22.81
N GLY A 325 35.32 14.09 -21.55
CA GLY A 325 34.64 12.89 -21.09
C GLY A 325 33.10 13.08 -21.13
N PRO A 326 32.30 12.00 -21.02
CA PRO A 326 30.86 12.15 -20.86
C PRO A 326 30.56 12.97 -19.59
N GLU A 327 29.78 14.05 -19.72
CA GLU A 327 29.31 14.83 -18.57
C GLU A 327 28.62 13.90 -17.57
N ARG A 328 29.19 13.78 -16.37
CA ARG A 328 28.61 12.99 -15.29
C ARG A 328 27.31 13.66 -14.87
N ARG A 329 26.18 12.95 -14.98
CA ARG A 329 24.89 13.43 -14.50
C ARG A 329 24.38 12.47 -13.44
N PRO A 330 24.57 12.77 -12.14
CA PRO A 330 23.99 11.98 -11.07
C PRO A 330 22.46 11.99 -11.19
N THR A 331 21.81 10.98 -10.63
CA THR A 331 20.36 10.96 -10.47
C THR A 331 20.01 10.41 -9.10
N ILE A 332 18.95 10.92 -8.48
CA ILE A 332 18.32 10.30 -7.32
C ILE A 332 16.86 9.96 -7.62
N ILE A 333 16.46 8.73 -7.33
CA ILE A 333 15.08 8.26 -7.46
C ILE A 333 14.54 8.04 -6.04
N LEU A 334 13.45 8.74 -5.73
CA LEU A 334 12.76 8.71 -4.45
C LEU A 334 11.84 7.48 -4.39
N VAL A 335 12.32 6.40 -3.79
CA VAL A 335 11.59 5.13 -3.56
C VAL A 335 10.85 5.20 -2.22
N GLY A 336 10.01 6.23 -2.09
CA GLY A 336 9.33 6.57 -0.85
C GLY A 336 8.18 5.63 -0.47
N GLY A 337 8.29 5.00 0.70
CA GLY A 337 7.19 4.34 1.41
C GLY A 337 6.66 3.01 0.84
N PHE A 338 5.86 2.31 1.66
CA PHE A 338 5.41 0.92 1.42
C PHE A 338 4.37 0.72 0.28
N GLY A 339 4.22 1.69 -0.63
CA GLY A 339 3.31 1.60 -1.78
C GLY A 339 1.86 1.25 -1.43
N THR A 340 1.38 1.61 -0.24
CA THR A 340 0.16 1.04 0.38
C THR A 340 -1.12 1.23 -0.44
N ARG A 341 -1.20 2.33 -1.19
CA ARG A 341 -2.28 2.67 -2.14
C ARG A 341 -2.41 1.67 -3.31
N LEU A 342 -1.36 0.90 -3.63
CA LEU A 342 -1.31 -0.08 -4.73
C LEU A 342 -1.50 -1.54 -4.26
N ARG A 343 -1.85 -1.76 -2.98
CA ARG A 343 -2.18 -3.10 -2.46
C ARG A 343 -3.43 -3.66 -3.17
N PRO A 344 -3.51 -4.98 -3.43
CA PRO A 344 -2.69 -6.07 -2.87
C PRO A 344 -1.31 -6.27 -3.52
N LEU A 345 -1.01 -5.66 -4.67
CA LEU A 345 0.24 -5.93 -5.41
C LEU A 345 1.50 -5.66 -4.57
N THR A 346 1.49 -4.53 -3.85
CA THR A 346 2.55 -4.11 -2.92
C THR A 346 2.51 -4.80 -1.55
N LEU A 347 1.95 -6.01 -1.49
CA LEU A 347 2.17 -6.98 -0.41
C LEU A 347 3.23 -8.02 -0.79
N THR A 348 3.42 -8.29 -2.08
CA THR A 348 4.42 -9.26 -2.58
C THR A 348 5.71 -8.56 -3.01
N TYR A 349 5.61 -7.50 -3.83
CA TYR A 349 6.77 -6.80 -4.37
C TYR A 349 6.81 -5.31 -3.97
N PRO A 350 8.00 -4.73 -3.72
CA PRO A 350 8.17 -3.28 -3.61
C PRO A 350 7.59 -2.54 -4.83
N LYS A 351 6.97 -1.37 -4.60
CA LYS A 351 6.28 -0.59 -5.66
C LYS A 351 7.10 -0.42 -6.95
N PRO A 352 8.40 -0.10 -6.94
CA PRO A 352 9.16 0.11 -8.17
C PRO A 352 9.43 -1.17 -8.98
N LEU A 353 9.26 -2.36 -8.38
CA LEU A 353 9.41 -3.65 -9.07
C LEU A 353 8.13 -4.12 -9.77
N VAL A 354 6.96 -3.53 -9.48
CA VAL A 354 5.69 -3.91 -10.11
C VAL A 354 5.74 -3.62 -11.61
N GLU A 355 5.38 -4.57 -12.46
CA GLU A 355 5.50 -4.46 -13.92
C GLU A 355 4.38 -3.61 -14.53
N PHE A 356 4.70 -2.35 -14.80
CA PHE A 356 3.84 -1.49 -15.61
C PHE A 356 4.10 -1.75 -17.10
N ALA A 357 3.10 -2.27 -17.81
CA ALA A 357 3.23 -2.68 -19.22
C ALA A 357 4.44 -3.59 -19.48
N ASN A 358 4.45 -4.74 -18.78
CA ASN A 358 5.44 -5.82 -18.89
C ASN A 358 6.88 -5.48 -18.47
N LYS A 359 7.14 -4.30 -17.90
CA LYS A 359 8.45 -3.90 -17.39
C LYS A 359 8.31 -3.22 -16.01
N PRO A 360 9.10 -3.61 -15.00
CA PRO A 360 9.16 -2.94 -13.70
C PRO A 360 9.27 -1.41 -13.81
N MET A 361 8.51 -0.69 -12.98
CA MET A 361 8.45 0.78 -13.00
C MET A 361 9.83 1.44 -12.93
N ILE A 362 10.73 0.94 -12.06
CA ILE A 362 12.11 1.44 -11.93
C ILE A 362 12.94 1.22 -13.20
N GLN A 363 12.70 0.12 -13.93
CA GLN A 363 13.44 -0.23 -15.14
C GLN A 363 13.10 0.72 -16.30
N HIS A 364 11.86 1.21 -16.39
CA HIS A 364 11.50 2.29 -17.34
C HIS A 364 12.30 3.57 -17.06
N GLN A 365 12.48 3.93 -15.79
CA GLN A 365 13.23 5.12 -15.39
C GLN A 365 14.73 4.94 -15.69
N ILE A 366 15.35 3.83 -15.23
CA ILE A 366 16.77 3.53 -15.47
C ILE A 366 17.11 3.49 -16.96
N GLU A 367 16.28 2.84 -17.79
CA GLU A 367 16.49 2.75 -19.24
C GLU A 367 16.49 4.13 -19.92
N ALA A 368 15.54 5.00 -19.55
CA ALA A 368 15.44 6.34 -20.11
C ALA A 368 16.57 7.27 -19.61
N LEU A 369 17.02 7.11 -18.35
CA LEU A 369 18.15 7.84 -17.78
C LEU A 369 19.47 7.45 -18.48
N ALA A 370 19.72 6.15 -18.65
CA ALA A 370 20.89 5.65 -19.37
C ALA A 370 20.92 6.12 -20.83
N ALA A 371 19.76 6.15 -21.50
CA ALA A 371 19.61 6.71 -22.84
C ALA A 371 19.87 8.24 -22.91
N ALA A 372 19.81 8.95 -21.79
CA ALA A 372 20.19 10.36 -21.66
C ALA A 372 21.65 10.57 -21.17
N GLY A 373 22.42 9.49 -21.00
CA GLY A 373 23.82 9.52 -20.57
C GLY A 373 24.05 9.56 -19.07
N VAL A 374 23.04 9.27 -18.24
CA VAL A 374 23.22 9.09 -16.79
C VAL A 374 24.00 7.81 -16.52
N THR A 375 25.05 7.90 -15.69
CA THR A 375 25.90 6.77 -15.29
C THR A 375 25.75 6.36 -13.82
N ASP A 376 25.18 7.22 -12.99
CA ASP A 376 25.12 7.05 -11.53
C ASP A 376 23.70 7.33 -11.03
N VAL A 377 23.07 6.31 -10.45
CA VAL A 377 21.70 6.37 -9.94
C VAL A 377 21.70 6.04 -8.45
N VAL A 378 21.23 6.98 -7.64
CA VAL A 378 20.95 6.80 -6.21
C VAL A 378 19.49 6.39 -6.04
N LEU A 379 19.21 5.34 -5.28
CA LEU A 379 17.86 4.99 -4.84
C LEU A 379 17.70 5.37 -3.38
N ALA A 380 16.90 6.39 -3.09
CA ALA A 380 16.50 6.73 -1.72
C ALA A 380 15.42 5.75 -1.25
N VAL A 381 15.74 4.90 -0.29
CA VAL A 381 14.89 3.78 0.16
C VAL A 381 14.70 3.78 1.68
N ASN A 382 13.46 3.65 2.14
CA ASN A 382 13.15 3.45 3.57
C ASN A 382 13.07 1.96 3.98
N TYR A 383 13.17 1.00 3.05
CA TYR A 383 12.88 -0.41 3.34
C TYR A 383 13.52 -1.42 2.39
N ARG A 384 14.01 -2.54 2.95
CA ARG A 384 14.47 -3.78 2.28
C ARG A 384 15.10 -3.64 0.89
N PRO A 385 16.29 -3.03 0.76
CA PRO A 385 17.09 -3.08 -0.47
C PRO A 385 17.37 -4.52 -0.95
N GLU A 386 17.39 -5.52 -0.06
CA GLU A 386 17.67 -6.93 -0.41
C GLU A 386 16.78 -7.45 -1.55
N ILE A 387 15.48 -7.14 -1.52
CA ILE A 387 14.48 -7.63 -2.49
C ILE A 387 14.71 -7.00 -3.87
N MET A 388 15.28 -5.79 -3.91
CA MET A 388 15.59 -5.08 -5.16
C MET A 388 16.98 -5.42 -5.70
N ALA A 389 17.92 -5.86 -4.85
CA ALA A 389 19.34 -5.97 -5.19
C ALA A 389 19.65 -6.89 -6.40
N GLU A 390 18.91 -7.99 -6.59
CA GLU A 390 19.11 -8.89 -7.73
C GLU A 390 18.62 -8.29 -9.06
N ALA A 391 17.43 -7.68 -9.04
CA ALA A 391 16.87 -6.99 -10.20
C ALA A 391 17.73 -5.79 -10.61
N LEU A 392 18.17 -4.99 -9.62
CA LEU A 392 19.01 -3.81 -9.87
C LEU A 392 20.38 -4.19 -10.44
N LYS A 393 21.05 -5.23 -9.93
CA LYS A 393 22.32 -5.74 -10.51
C LYS A 393 22.17 -6.19 -11.96
N THR A 394 20.99 -6.70 -12.33
CA THR A 394 20.67 -7.02 -13.72
C THR A 394 20.59 -5.75 -14.57
N TYR A 395 19.99 -4.68 -14.04
CA TYR A 395 19.88 -3.39 -14.71
C TYR A 395 21.20 -2.61 -14.79
N GLU A 396 22.04 -2.64 -13.74
CA GLU A 396 23.41 -2.09 -13.76
C GLU A 396 24.18 -2.61 -14.97
N LYS A 397 24.18 -3.94 -15.15
CA LYS A 397 24.83 -4.62 -16.27
C LYS A 397 24.12 -4.39 -17.61
N GLN A 398 22.80 -4.34 -17.64
CA GLN A 398 22.02 -4.18 -18.88
C GLN A 398 22.13 -2.77 -19.48
N TYR A 399 22.18 -1.74 -18.62
CA TYR A 399 22.16 -0.33 -19.04
C TYR A 399 23.50 0.39 -18.83
N ASN A 400 24.51 -0.30 -18.30
CA ASN A 400 25.84 0.25 -17.98
C ASN A 400 25.77 1.46 -17.04
N VAL A 401 25.09 1.27 -15.91
CA VAL A 401 24.93 2.27 -14.83
C VAL A 401 25.37 1.70 -13.49
N SER A 402 25.77 2.56 -12.56
CA SER A 402 26.04 2.24 -11.16
C SER A 402 24.82 2.57 -10.31
N ILE A 403 24.31 1.64 -9.50
CA ILE A 403 23.10 1.83 -8.67
C ILE A 403 23.48 1.75 -7.17
N THR A 404 23.39 2.89 -6.48
CA THR A 404 23.72 3.02 -5.06
C THR A 404 22.46 3.21 -4.22
N PHE A 405 22.30 2.47 -3.12
CA PHE A 405 21.22 2.73 -2.17
C PHE A 405 21.60 3.86 -1.20
N SER A 406 20.73 4.84 -1.04
CA SER A 406 20.72 5.77 0.10
C SER A 406 19.62 5.31 1.05
N VAL A 407 19.99 4.72 2.18
CA VAL A 407 19.04 4.10 3.10
C VAL A 407 18.61 5.09 4.18
N GLU A 408 17.33 5.48 4.15
CA GLU A 408 16.71 6.31 5.18
C GLU A 408 16.40 5.48 6.43
N THR A 409 17.04 5.81 7.55
CA THR A 409 16.76 5.19 8.87
C THR A 409 15.47 5.72 9.51
N GLU A 410 15.07 6.94 9.15
CA GLU A 410 13.80 7.58 9.52
C GLU A 410 13.23 8.30 8.27
N PRO A 411 11.92 8.59 8.18
CA PRO A 411 11.36 9.20 6.97
C PRO A 411 11.78 10.68 6.82
N LEU A 412 12.70 10.97 5.90
CA LEU A 412 13.29 12.31 5.72
C LEU A 412 12.50 13.23 4.78
N GLY A 413 11.33 12.80 4.29
CA GLY A 413 10.49 13.57 3.38
C GLY A 413 10.98 13.50 1.93
N THR A 414 10.70 14.53 1.13
CA THR A 414 11.06 14.58 -0.31
C THR A 414 12.36 15.36 -0.58
N ALA A 415 12.83 16.20 0.35
CA ALA A 415 14.11 16.92 0.23
C ALA A 415 15.24 16.26 1.01
N GLY A 416 14.98 15.80 2.24
CA GLY A 416 16.01 15.21 3.10
C GLY A 416 16.81 14.04 2.48
N PRO A 417 16.23 13.18 1.59
CA PRO A 417 17.01 12.13 0.92
C PRO A 417 18.06 12.66 -0.06
N LEU A 418 17.86 13.85 -0.65
CA LEU A 418 18.87 14.53 -1.49
C LEU A 418 20.06 14.93 -0.61
N LYS A 419 19.80 15.42 0.61
CA LYS A 419 20.83 15.80 1.57
C LYS A 419 21.57 14.59 2.14
N LEU A 420 20.87 13.49 2.42
CA LEU A 420 21.48 12.21 2.79
C LEU A 420 22.42 11.67 1.69
N ALA A 421 22.08 11.91 0.42
CA ALA A 421 22.87 11.54 -0.75
C ALA A 421 23.92 12.59 -1.19
N GLU A 422 24.18 13.65 -0.40
CA GLU A 422 25.06 14.77 -0.78
C GLU A 422 26.48 14.33 -1.19
N ASN A 423 27.04 13.29 -0.56
CA ASN A 423 28.34 12.71 -0.92
C ASN A 423 28.40 12.08 -2.33
N VAL A 424 27.25 11.82 -2.96
CA VAL A 424 27.15 11.29 -4.33
C VAL A 424 26.66 12.37 -5.30
N LEU A 425 25.66 13.16 -4.89
CA LEU A 425 25.04 14.19 -5.73
C LEU A 425 25.87 15.48 -5.84
N GLY A 426 26.64 15.83 -4.79
CA GLY A 426 27.52 17.00 -4.73
C GLY A 426 29.00 16.68 -4.93
N LYS A 427 29.33 15.57 -5.61
CA LYS A 427 30.70 15.11 -5.85
C LYS A 427 31.48 16.01 -6.82
N ASP A 428 30.76 16.63 -7.75
CA ASP A 428 31.21 17.68 -8.67
C ASP A 428 30.00 18.61 -8.93
N ASP A 429 30.19 19.77 -9.56
CA ASP A 429 29.12 20.78 -9.71
C ASP A 429 28.10 20.48 -10.85
N SER A 430 28.06 19.25 -11.38
CA SER A 430 27.11 18.89 -12.44
C SER A 430 25.67 18.81 -11.92
N PRO A 431 24.66 19.31 -12.67
CA PRO A 431 23.27 19.20 -12.28
C PRO A 431 22.79 17.75 -12.27
N PHE A 432 21.97 17.40 -11.29
CA PHE A 432 21.46 16.05 -11.07
C PHE A 432 19.94 15.95 -11.28
N PHE A 433 19.46 14.82 -11.79
CA PHE A 433 18.03 14.55 -11.88
C PHE A 433 17.44 14.05 -10.56
N VAL A 434 16.17 14.36 -10.32
CA VAL A 434 15.38 13.84 -9.18
C VAL A 434 14.06 13.29 -9.73
N LEU A 435 13.70 12.06 -9.37
CA LEU A 435 12.48 11.40 -9.86
C LEU A 435 11.69 10.81 -8.69
N ASN A 436 10.36 10.89 -8.74
CA ASN A 436 9.50 10.03 -7.93
C ASN A 436 9.43 8.62 -8.56
N ALA A 437 9.67 7.57 -7.77
CA ALA A 437 9.72 6.19 -8.28
C ALA A 437 8.39 5.66 -8.85
N ASP A 438 7.28 6.38 -8.66
CA ASP A 438 5.95 6.02 -9.12
C ASP A 438 5.39 6.82 -10.30
N VAL A 439 6.16 7.78 -10.81
CA VAL A 439 5.83 8.50 -12.05
C VAL A 439 6.22 7.67 -13.27
N THR A 440 5.27 7.50 -14.19
CA THR A 440 5.52 6.97 -15.53
C THR A 440 5.17 8.03 -16.57
N CYS A 441 6.06 8.33 -17.52
CA CYS A 441 5.82 9.35 -18.54
C CYS A 441 6.68 9.15 -19.81
N ASP A 442 6.43 9.98 -20.83
CA ASP A 442 7.33 10.17 -21.97
C ASP A 442 8.58 10.96 -21.52
N TYR A 443 9.50 10.31 -20.79
CA TYR A 443 10.63 10.95 -20.08
C TYR A 443 11.48 11.91 -20.97
N PRO A 444 11.54 13.21 -20.66
CA PRO A 444 12.18 14.22 -21.51
C PRO A 444 13.63 14.54 -21.11
N PHE A 445 14.37 13.61 -20.50
CA PHE A 445 15.62 13.92 -19.78
C PHE A 445 16.67 14.69 -20.59
N LYS A 446 16.81 14.39 -21.89
CA LYS A 446 17.74 15.13 -22.76
C LYS A 446 17.29 16.59 -22.96
N GLN A 447 16.03 16.80 -23.35
CA GLN A 447 15.44 18.13 -23.56
C GLN A 447 15.43 18.94 -22.26
N LEU A 448 15.18 18.28 -21.13
CA LEU A 448 15.20 18.86 -19.79
C LEU A 448 16.60 19.34 -19.38
N ALA A 449 17.65 18.53 -19.63
CA ALA A 449 19.04 18.92 -19.38
C ALA A 449 19.49 20.07 -20.30
N GLU A 450 19.12 20.04 -21.59
CA GLU A 450 19.39 21.12 -22.54
C GLU A 450 18.69 22.42 -22.12
N PHE A 451 17.41 22.35 -21.73
CA PHE A 451 16.65 23.51 -21.22
C PHE A 451 17.25 24.09 -19.93
N HIS A 452 17.62 23.23 -18.97
CA HIS A 452 18.22 23.64 -17.70
C HIS A 452 19.56 24.37 -17.93
N LYS A 453 20.43 23.76 -18.74
CA LYS A 453 21.73 24.34 -19.13
C LYS A 453 21.59 25.68 -19.87
N ASN A 454 20.51 25.86 -20.63
CA ASN A 454 20.23 27.10 -21.35
C ASN A 454 19.74 28.26 -20.46
N HIS A 455 19.15 28.00 -19.29
CA HIS A 455 18.75 29.07 -18.35
C HIS A 455 19.74 29.29 -17.20
N GLY A 456 20.55 28.29 -16.83
CA GLY A 456 21.63 28.40 -15.85
C GLY A 456 21.19 28.52 -14.38
N ASP A 457 19.99 29.06 -14.12
CA ASP A 457 19.41 29.15 -12.78
C ASP A 457 19.22 27.78 -12.08
N GLU A 458 19.11 27.82 -10.76
CA GLU A 458 19.29 26.70 -9.81
C GLU A 458 18.44 25.43 -10.03
N GLY A 459 17.25 25.52 -10.63
CA GLY A 459 16.43 24.32 -10.83
C GLY A 459 15.35 24.41 -11.91
N THR A 460 15.01 23.24 -12.46
CA THR A 460 13.86 23.05 -13.35
C THR A 460 12.95 21.94 -12.84
N ILE A 461 11.64 22.19 -12.85
CA ILE A 461 10.60 21.21 -12.53
C ILE A 461 9.83 20.85 -13.80
N VAL A 462 9.68 19.56 -14.09
CA VAL A 462 8.76 19.09 -15.14
C VAL A 462 7.34 19.28 -14.63
N VAL A 463 6.48 19.88 -15.46
CA VAL A 463 5.06 20.10 -15.18
C VAL A 463 4.20 19.50 -16.29
N THR A 464 2.99 19.06 -15.96
CA THR A 464 2.03 18.54 -16.95
C THR A 464 0.65 19.16 -16.76
N LYS A 465 -0.19 19.14 -17.79
CA LYS A 465 -1.52 19.75 -17.78
C LYS A 465 -2.59 18.68 -17.56
N VAL A 466 -3.39 18.85 -16.51
CA VAL A 466 -4.49 17.93 -16.16
C VAL A 466 -5.83 18.67 -16.08
N GLU A 467 -6.92 17.98 -16.37
CA GLU A 467 -8.28 18.53 -16.24
C GLU A 467 -8.67 18.79 -14.77
N GLU A 468 -8.18 17.95 -13.85
CA GLU A 468 -8.52 17.96 -12.43
C GLU A 468 -7.25 18.09 -11.56
N PRO A 469 -6.85 19.32 -11.19
CA PRO A 469 -5.58 19.58 -10.50
C PRO A 469 -5.64 19.44 -8.97
N SER A 470 -6.81 19.34 -8.34
CA SER A 470 -7.01 19.43 -6.88
C SER A 470 -6.23 18.43 -6.01
N LYS A 471 -5.66 17.38 -6.62
CA LYS A 471 -4.89 16.32 -5.94
C LYS A 471 -3.39 16.57 -5.88
N TYR A 472 -2.89 17.60 -6.56
CA TYR A 472 -1.47 17.80 -6.84
C TYR A 472 -1.02 19.23 -6.51
N GLY A 473 0.29 19.47 -6.50
CA GLY A 473 0.87 20.81 -6.44
C GLY A 473 0.78 21.52 -7.79
N VAL A 474 0.02 22.62 -7.84
CA VAL A 474 -0.11 23.46 -9.05
C VAL A 474 1.01 24.50 -9.11
N VAL A 475 1.57 24.68 -10.30
CA VAL A 475 2.65 25.61 -10.61
C VAL A 475 2.12 26.85 -11.32
N VAL A 476 2.32 28.01 -10.69
CA VAL A 476 1.96 29.33 -11.25
C VAL A 476 3.22 29.97 -11.83
N HIS A 477 3.16 30.52 -13.04
CA HIS A 477 4.28 31.21 -13.69
C HIS A 477 4.31 32.70 -13.30
N LYS A 478 5.49 33.33 -13.26
CA LYS A 478 5.61 34.79 -13.08
C LYS A 478 4.98 35.50 -14.29
N PRO A 479 4.13 36.53 -14.09
CA PRO A 479 3.51 37.27 -15.19
C PRO A 479 4.53 37.75 -16.23
N GLY A 480 4.25 37.49 -17.51
CA GLY A 480 5.15 37.84 -18.62
C GLY A 480 6.34 36.89 -18.84
N HIS A 481 6.60 35.90 -17.98
CA HIS A 481 7.70 34.95 -18.17
C HIS A 481 7.22 33.57 -18.64
N ALA A 482 7.89 33.02 -19.64
CA ALA A 482 7.52 31.73 -20.25
C ALA A 482 7.71 30.48 -19.34
N SER A 483 8.41 30.60 -18.20
CA SER A 483 8.86 29.42 -17.41
C SER A 483 9.27 29.69 -15.96
N LYS A 484 9.71 30.90 -15.57
CA LYS A 484 9.99 31.18 -14.14
C LYS A 484 8.72 31.00 -13.30
N ILE A 485 8.86 30.29 -12.18
CA ILE A 485 7.76 29.98 -11.27
C ILE A 485 7.55 31.16 -10.30
N ASP A 486 6.29 31.55 -10.10
CA ASP A 486 5.84 32.58 -9.15
C ASP A 486 5.59 32.01 -7.75
N ARG A 487 4.92 30.85 -7.70
CA ARG A 487 4.54 30.13 -6.48
C ARG A 487 4.02 28.73 -6.81
N PHE A 488 4.00 27.89 -5.78
CA PHE A 488 3.28 26.62 -5.75
C PHE A 488 1.97 26.79 -4.99
N VAL A 489 0.98 25.98 -5.34
CA VAL A 489 -0.24 25.82 -4.53
C VAL A 489 -0.51 24.32 -4.39
N GLU A 490 -0.23 23.77 -3.22
CA GLU A 490 -0.40 22.34 -2.95
C GLU A 490 -1.88 22.00 -2.74
N LYS A 491 -2.41 21.06 -3.52
CA LYS A 491 -3.81 20.56 -3.46
C LYS A 491 -4.85 21.69 -3.38
N PRO A 492 -4.92 22.57 -4.40
CA PRO A 492 -5.71 23.78 -4.32
C PRO A 492 -7.22 23.49 -4.28
N VAL A 493 -7.92 24.18 -3.38
CA VAL A 493 -9.39 24.12 -3.23
C VAL A 493 -10.10 24.92 -4.34
N GLU A 494 -9.47 25.98 -4.83
CA GLU A 494 -9.95 26.82 -5.94
C GLU A 494 -9.09 26.61 -7.19
N PHE A 495 -9.65 26.82 -8.39
CA PHE A 495 -8.89 26.66 -9.63
C PHE A 495 -7.87 27.80 -9.83
N VAL A 496 -6.62 27.53 -9.49
CA VAL A 496 -5.47 28.45 -9.65
C VAL A 496 -4.63 28.16 -10.91
N GLY A 497 -4.94 27.08 -11.64
CA GLY A 497 -4.22 26.64 -12.84
C GLY A 497 -4.28 25.12 -13.03
N ASN A 498 -3.94 24.66 -14.24
CA ASN A 498 -3.97 23.24 -14.61
C ASN A 498 -2.59 22.58 -14.75
N ARG A 499 -1.49 23.35 -14.62
CA ARG A 499 -0.11 22.82 -14.62
C ARG A 499 0.22 22.25 -13.25
N ILE A 500 0.33 20.94 -13.15
CA ILE A 500 0.73 20.24 -11.93
C ILE A 500 2.21 19.85 -11.98
N ASN A 501 2.84 19.75 -10.82
CA ASN A 501 4.14 19.10 -10.63
C ASN A 501 4.08 17.65 -11.17
N ALA A 502 4.98 17.30 -12.09
CA ALA A 502 5.04 15.97 -12.70
C ALA A 502 5.93 14.96 -11.94
N GLY A 503 6.57 15.36 -10.83
CA GLY A 503 7.43 14.50 -10.01
C GLY A 503 8.78 14.16 -10.65
N ILE A 504 9.29 15.03 -11.53
CA ILE A 504 10.61 14.93 -12.16
C ILE A 504 11.26 16.32 -12.15
N TYR A 505 12.49 16.41 -11.65
CA TYR A 505 13.26 17.65 -11.49
C TYR A 505 14.68 17.49 -12.06
N ILE A 506 15.32 18.61 -12.38
CA ILE A 506 16.79 18.71 -12.52
C ILE A 506 17.26 19.93 -11.71
N LEU A 507 18.32 19.75 -10.91
CA LEU A 507 18.75 20.72 -9.91
C LEU A 507 20.27 20.88 -9.91
N ASN A 508 20.76 22.10 -9.71
CA ASN A 508 22.16 22.38 -9.43
C ASN A 508 22.53 21.97 -7.99
N THR A 509 23.79 21.60 -7.76
CA THR A 509 24.32 21.18 -6.44
C THR A 509 24.17 22.22 -5.33
N SER A 510 23.99 23.49 -5.67
CA SER A 510 23.69 24.56 -4.70
C SER A 510 22.43 24.28 -3.87
N VAL A 511 21.46 23.53 -4.41
CA VAL A 511 20.22 23.19 -3.70
C VAL A 511 20.48 22.39 -2.43
N LEU A 512 21.56 21.59 -2.39
CA LEU A 512 21.95 20.79 -1.23
C LEU A 512 22.37 21.66 -0.03
N LYS A 513 22.70 22.93 -0.27
CA LYS A 513 23.01 23.94 0.75
C LYS A 513 21.74 24.58 1.34
N ARG A 514 20.56 24.36 0.72
CA ARG A 514 19.23 24.81 1.18
C ARG A 514 18.47 23.76 1.98
N ILE A 515 19.02 22.55 2.11
CA ILE A 515 18.36 21.39 2.73
C ILE A 515 19.14 20.99 3.99
N GLU A 516 18.45 20.95 5.12
CA GLU A 516 18.97 20.41 6.38
C GLU A 516 18.75 18.89 6.43
N LEU A 517 19.61 18.14 7.11
CA LEU A 517 19.43 16.69 7.25
C LEU A 517 18.39 16.38 8.35
N ARG A 518 17.12 16.55 8.00
CA ARG A 518 15.93 16.28 8.82
C ARG A 518 14.74 15.97 7.90
N PRO A 519 13.57 15.59 8.45
CA PRO A 519 12.32 15.60 7.68
C PRO A 519 12.04 16.97 7.05
N THR A 520 12.03 17.01 5.71
CA THR A 520 11.88 18.22 4.88
C THR A 520 11.15 17.88 3.58
N SER A 521 10.15 18.67 3.18
CA SER A 521 9.52 18.55 1.86
C SER A 521 10.15 19.52 0.86
N ILE A 522 10.52 19.01 -0.32
CA ILE A 522 11.08 19.83 -1.41
C ILE A 522 10.02 20.80 -1.96
N GLU A 523 8.75 20.39 -1.94
CA GLU A 523 7.60 21.19 -2.38
C GLU A 523 7.23 22.32 -1.39
N GLN A 524 7.43 22.10 -0.09
CA GLN A 524 6.99 23.03 0.96
C GLN A 524 8.09 23.97 1.49
N GLU A 525 9.36 23.54 1.47
CA GLU A 525 10.48 24.32 2.01
C GLU A 525 11.47 24.73 0.91
N THR A 526 11.96 23.77 0.13
CA THR A 526 13.07 24.01 -0.81
C THR A 526 12.63 24.81 -2.05
N PHE A 527 11.62 24.37 -2.78
CA PHE A 527 11.16 25.06 -4.00
C PHE A 527 10.64 26.48 -3.71
N PRO A 528 9.88 26.77 -2.64
CA PRO A 528 9.51 28.14 -2.28
C PRO A 528 10.72 29.06 -2.03
N ALA A 529 11.81 28.54 -1.46
CA ALA A 529 13.05 29.31 -1.30
C ALA A 529 13.70 29.66 -2.65
N ILE A 530 13.82 28.70 -3.58
CA ILE A 530 14.37 28.94 -4.92
C ILE A 530 13.47 29.90 -5.73
N VAL A 531 12.15 29.82 -5.58
CA VAL A 531 11.17 30.74 -6.20
C VAL A 531 11.29 32.17 -5.69
N LYS A 532 11.46 32.34 -4.38
CA LYS A 532 11.69 33.64 -3.74
C LYS A 532 12.92 34.34 -4.32
N ASP A 533 13.99 33.59 -4.51
CA ASP A 533 15.24 34.08 -5.11
C ASP A 533 15.13 34.21 -6.65
N GLY A 534 14.06 33.69 -7.26
CA GLY A 534 13.76 33.80 -8.69
C GLY A 534 14.45 32.77 -9.59
N LEU A 535 15.07 31.75 -9.01
CA LEU A 535 15.99 30.80 -9.67
C LEU A 535 15.33 29.48 -10.09
N LEU A 536 13.99 29.39 -10.06
CA LEU A 536 13.25 28.15 -10.36
C LEU A 536 12.39 28.28 -11.61
N HIS A 537 12.56 27.33 -12.54
CA HIS A 537 11.84 27.25 -13.80
C HIS A 537 10.94 26.01 -13.89
N SER A 538 9.95 26.07 -14.77
CA SER A 538 9.11 24.95 -15.19
C SER A 538 9.39 24.52 -16.63
N PHE A 539 9.20 23.23 -16.93
CA PHE A 539 9.29 22.61 -18.24
C PHE A 539 7.96 21.90 -18.54
N ASP A 540 7.15 22.40 -19.48
CA ASP A 540 5.90 21.75 -19.90
C ASP A 540 6.20 20.40 -20.59
N LEU A 541 5.73 19.30 -20.00
CA LEU A 541 5.89 17.94 -20.50
C LEU A 541 4.96 17.67 -21.69
N GLU A 542 5.53 17.17 -22.79
CA GLU A 542 4.77 16.66 -23.93
C GLU A 542 4.60 15.14 -23.85
N GLY A 543 3.38 14.64 -24.06
CA GLY A 543 3.10 13.20 -24.17
C GLY A 543 2.27 12.64 -23.01
N PHE A 544 2.50 11.37 -22.66
CA PHE A 544 1.79 10.73 -21.55
C PHE A 544 2.47 10.98 -20.21
N TRP A 545 1.68 11.01 -19.14
CA TRP A 545 2.12 11.06 -17.74
C TRP A 545 1.08 10.39 -16.83
N MET A 546 1.53 9.75 -15.74
CA MET A 546 0.68 9.20 -14.67
C MET A 546 1.47 8.98 -13.36
N ASP A 547 0.96 9.47 -12.20
CA ASP A 547 1.22 8.84 -10.88
C ASP A 547 0.53 7.48 -10.87
N VAL A 548 1.32 6.40 -10.91
CA VAL A 548 0.80 5.03 -10.79
C VAL A 548 0.59 4.73 -9.30
N GLY A 549 -0.24 5.55 -8.67
CA GLY A 549 -0.45 5.63 -7.23
C GLY A 549 -1.22 4.45 -6.66
N GLN A 550 -2.24 4.02 -7.40
CA GLN A 550 -3.31 3.11 -6.98
C GLN A 550 -3.89 2.36 -8.20
N PRO A 551 -4.62 1.24 -8.03
CA PRO A 551 -5.04 0.38 -9.14
C PRO A 551 -5.89 1.06 -10.23
N LYS A 552 -6.76 2.01 -9.86
CA LYS A 552 -7.56 2.78 -10.82
C LYS A 552 -6.67 3.55 -11.80
N ASP A 553 -5.58 4.12 -11.27
CA ASP A 553 -4.68 5.02 -11.98
C ASP A 553 -3.58 4.22 -12.68
N PHE A 554 -3.18 3.06 -12.14
CA PHE A 554 -2.40 2.04 -12.86
C PHE A 554 -3.10 1.67 -14.18
N LEU A 555 -4.37 1.24 -14.12
CA LEU A 555 -5.16 0.89 -15.31
C LEU A 555 -5.40 2.06 -16.27
N SER A 556 -5.45 3.31 -15.77
CA SER A 556 -5.57 4.51 -16.61
C SER A 556 -4.24 4.87 -17.28
N GLY A 557 -3.14 4.79 -16.53
CA GLY A 557 -1.78 4.92 -17.04
C GLY A 557 -1.49 3.89 -18.13
N THR A 558 -1.91 2.63 -17.96
CA THR A 558 -1.80 1.61 -19.01
C THR A 558 -2.51 2.02 -20.30
N CYS A 559 -3.72 2.60 -20.23
CA CYS A 559 -4.41 3.14 -21.40
C CYS A 559 -3.62 4.28 -22.07
N LEU A 560 -3.07 5.21 -21.30
CA LEU A 560 -2.30 6.34 -21.82
C LEU A 560 -0.96 5.91 -22.42
N TYR A 561 -0.25 4.99 -21.76
CA TYR A 561 1.01 4.41 -22.24
C TYR A 561 0.82 3.69 -23.58
N LEU A 562 -0.14 2.76 -23.67
CA LEU A 562 -0.46 2.05 -24.90
C LEU A 562 -0.90 3.02 -26.01
N SER A 563 -1.58 4.11 -25.67
CA SER A 563 -1.93 5.17 -26.62
C SER A 563 -0.73 6.01 -27.06
N SER A 564 0.27 6.24 -26.20
CA SER A 564 1.52 6.89 -26.60
C SER A 564 2.36 5.99 -27.51
N LEU A 565 2.44 4.68 -27.21
CA LEU A 565 3.04 3.69 -28.10
C LEU A 565 2.39 3.68 -29.49
N ALA A 566 1.05 3.81 -29.56
CA ALA A 566 0.32 3.89 -30.83
C ALA A 566 0.66 5.18 -31.62
N ARG A 567 0.63 6.36 -30.97
CA ARG A 567 1.06 7.63 -31.60
C ARG A 567 2.49 7.57 -32.12
N LYS A 568 3.37 6.83 -31.43
CA LYS A 568 4.78 6.61 -31.78
C LYS A 568 5.00 5.49 -32.80
N ASN A 569 3.95 4.83 -33.30
CA ASN A 569 4.00 3.67 -34.19
C ASN A 569 4.93 2.54 -33.66
N SER A 570 4.90 2.31 -32.34
CA SER A 570 5.83 1.41 -31.67
C SER A 570 5.55 -0.07 -31.98
N LYS A 571 6.61 -0.79 -32.33
CA LYS A 571 6.60 -2.25 -32.55
C LYS A 571 6.36 -3.09 -31.27
N LEU A 572 6.22 -2.44 -30.11
CA LEU A 572 5.84 -3.08 -28.85
C LEU A 572 4.33 -3.37 -28.76
N LEU A 573 3.50 -2.76 -29.61
CA LEU A 573 2.08 -3.11 -29.70
C LEU A 573 1.89 -4.35 -30.57
N THR A 574 1.03 -5.25 -30.12
CA THR A 574 0.63 -6.44 -30.86
C THR A 574 -0.14 -6.00 -32.13
N PRO A 575 0.19 -6.50 -33.33
CA PRO A 575 -0.45 -6.07 -34.57
C PRO A 575 -1.97 -6.28 -34.56
N ALA A 576 -2.72 -5.29 -35.04
CA ALA A 576 -4.18 -5.37 -35.17
C ALA A 576 -4.67 -6.41 -36.23
N SER A 577 -3.73 -7.03 -36.96
CA SER A 577 -3.97 -8.18 -37.84
C SER A 577 -4.03 -9.52 -37.11
N GLU A 578 -3.60 -9.59 -35.84
CA GLU A 578 -3.64 -10.81 -35.05
C GLU A 578 -5.10 -11.22 -34.74
N PRO A 579 -5.50 -12.48 -34.96
CA PRO A 579 -6.91 -12.89 -35.00
C PRO A 579 -7.65 -12.81 -33.66
N TYR A 580 -6.92 -12.61 -32.55
CA TYR A 580 -7.45 -12.42 -31.20
C TYR A 580 -7.49 -10.95 -30.77
N VAL A 581 -6.90 -10.01 -31.52
CA VAL A 581 -6.92 -8.56 -31.19
C VAL A 581 -8.24 -7.96 -31.67
N TYR A 582 -9.13 -7.63 -30.73
CA TYR A 582 -10.47 -7.12 -31.03
C TYR A 582 -10.58 -5.59 -30.86
N GLY A 583 -9.60 -4.88 -31.44
CA GLY A 583 -9.60 -3.43 -31.59
C GLY A 583 -8.93 -2.64 -30.46
N GLY A 584 -8.38 -1.48 -30.83
CA GLY A 584 -7.58 -0.62 -29.96
C GLY A 584 -6.20 -1.20 -29.63
N ASN A 585 -5.53 -0.59 -28.65
CA ASN A 585 -4.13 -0.88 -28.37
C ASN A 585 -3.98 -2.08 -27.42
N VAL A 586 -3.10 -3.02 -27.76
CA VAL A 586 -2.81 -4.23 -26.99
C VAL A 586 -1.30 -4.47 -27.00
N LEU A 587 -0.74 -4.95 -25.89
CA LEU A 587 0.65 -5.35 -25.74
C LEU A 587 0.68 -6.74 -25.10
N ILE A 588 1.33 -7.70 -25.76
CA ILE A 588 1.43 -9.09 -25.31
C ILE A 588 2.91 -9.49 -25.32
N ASP A 589 3.37 -10.11 -24.24
CA ASP A 589 4.71 -10.68 -24.19
C ASP A 589 4.86 -11.87 -25.16
N PRO A 590 5.97 -11.99 -25.92
CA PRO A 590 6.18 -13.11 -26.84
C PRO A 590 6.12 -14.52 -26.22
N SER A 591 6.27 -14.65 -24.90
CA SER A 591 6.14 -15.94 -24.19
C SER A 591 4.69 -16.32 -23.82
N ALA A 592 3.75 -15.37 -23.89
CA ALA A 592 2.35 -15.59 -23.55
C ALA A 592 1.62 -16.46 -24.58
N LYS A 593 0.65 -17.25 -24.13
CA LYS A 593 -0.04 -18.28 -24.93
C LYS A 593 -1.52 -17.96 -25.01
N ILE A 594 -2.02 -17.68 -26.22
CA ILE A 594 -3.39 -17.23 -26.46
C ILE A 594 -4.23 -18.35 -27.08
N GLY A 595 -5.36 -18.66 -26.46
CA GLY A 595 -6.34 -19.63 -26.94
C GLY A 595 -7.11 -19.17 -28.19
N LYS A 596 -7.82 -20.12 -28.80
CA LYS A 596 -8.64 -19.88 -30.01
C LYS A 596 -9.81 -18.96 -29.70
N ASN A 597 -10.28 -18.20 -30.69
CA ASN A 597 -11.49 -17.37 -30.61
C ASN A 597 -11.49 -16.30 -29.49
N CYS A 598 -10.32 -15.96 -28.92
CA CYS A 598 -10.20 -14.90 -27.94
C CYS A 598 -10.57 -13.52 -28.52
N ARG A 599 -10.95 -12.58 -27.65
CA ARG A 599 -11.19 -11.17 -28.01
C ARG A 599 -10.50 -10.24 -27.00
N ILE A 600 -9.32 -9.77 -27.37
CA ILE A 600 -8.41 -9.01 -26.52
C ILE A 600 -8.38 -7.56 -27.00
N GLY A 601 -8.76 -6.63 -26.13
CA GLY A 601 -8.75 -5.19 -26.40
C GLY A 601 -10.11 -4.50 -26.17
N PRO A 602 -10.13 -3.15 -26.15
CA PRO A 602 -8.97 -2.26 -26.15
C PRO A 602 -8.22 -2.20 -24.80
N ASN A 603 -6.99 -1.70 -24.84
CA ASN A 603 -6.13 -1.33 -23.71
C ASN A 603 -5.80 -2.51 -22.78
N VAL A 604 -5.16 -3.55 -23.31
CA VAL A 604 -4.76 -4.74 -22.54
C VAL A 604 -3.25 -4.93 -22.58
N THR A 605 -2.66 -5.26 -21.42
CA THR A 605 -1.26 -5.74 -21.32
C THR A 605 -1.24 -7.17 -20.77
N ILE A 606 -0.56 -8.07 -21.47
CA ILE A 606 -0.40 -9.48 -21.08
C ILE A 606 1.08 -9.75 -20.85
N GLY A 607 1.46 -10.03 -19.61
CA GLY A 607 2.83 -10.25 -19.16
C GLY A 607 3.45 -11.58 -19.60
N PRO A 608 4.73 -11.82 -19.24
CA PRO A 608 5.43 -13.05 -19.56
C PRO A 608 4.74 -14.31 -19.01
N ASP A 609 4.89 -15.41 -19.73
CA ASP A 609 4.42 -16.76 -19.36
C ASP A 609 2.90 -16.89 -19.11
N VAL A 610 2.11 -15.85 -19.37
CA VAL A 610 0.66 -15.82 -19.15
C VAL A 610 -0.07 -16.75 -20.14
N VAL A 611 -1.06 -17.50 -19.65
CA VAL A 611 -1.84 -18.44 -20.49
C VAL A 611 -3.32 -18.09 -20.49
N ILE A 612 -3.86 -17.83 -21.68
CA ILE A 612 -5.26 -17.50 -21.94
C ILE A 612 -5.94 -18.69 -22.62
N GLY A 613 -7.04 -19.18 -22.05
CA GLY A 613 -7.86 -20.27 -22.58
C GLY A 613 -8.74 -19.86 -23.75
N ASP A 614 -9.49 -20.82 -24.31
CA ASP A 614 -10.28 -20.60 -25.53
C ASP A 614 -11.48 -19.66 -25.26
N GLY A 615 -11.75 -18.75 -26.20
CA GLY A 615 -12.91 -17.84 -26.17
C GLY A 615 -12.90 -16.79 -25.07
N VAL A 616 -11.76 -16.56 -24.39
CA VAL A 616 -11.62 -15.53 -23.34
C VAL A 616 -11.75 -14.13 -23.94
N ARG A 617 -12.33 -13.20 -23.16
CA ARG A 617 -12.44 -11.79 -23.52
C ARG A 617 -11.74 -10.90 -22.48
N LEU A 618 -10.93 -9.94 -22.95
CA LEU A 618 -10.11 -9.04 -22.14
C LEU A 618 -10.31 -7.58 -22.56
N GLN A 619 -10.55 -6.63 -21.64
CA GLN A 619 -10.65 -5.19 -21.94
C GLN A 619 -10.18 -4.29 -20.78
N ARG A 620 -9.33 -3.28 -21.04
CA ARG A 620 -8.80 -2.37 -19.99
C ARG A 620 -8.22 -3.16 -18.81
N CYS A 621 -7.33 -4.10 -19.05
CA CYS A 621 -6.82 -4.99 -18.00
C CYS A 621 -5.33 -5.28 -18.14
N VAL A 622 -4.73 -5.61 -17.00
CA VAL A 622 -3.31 -5.93 -16.86
C VAL A 622 -3.23 -7.35 -16.31
N LEU A 623 -2.51 -8.24 -16.98
CA LEU A 623 -2.28 -9.61 -16.53
C LEU A 623 -0.77 -9.75 -16.26
N LEU A 624 -0.38 -9.87 -14.99
CA LEU A 624 1.02 -9.97 -14.57
C LEU A 624 1.56 -11.40 -14.77
N LYS A 625 2.88 -11.54 -14.63
CA LYS A 625 3.64 -12.74 -15.02
C LYS A 625 3.07 -14.05 -14.42
N ASN A 626 3.18 -15.15 -15.19
CA ASN A 626 2.71 -16.50 -14.87
C ASN A 626 1.19 -16.67 -14.66
N SER A 627 0.39 -15.61 -14.75
CA SER A 627 -1.06 -15.69 -14.52
C SER A 627 -1.79 -16.49 -15.60
N ARG A 628 -3.00 -16.94 -15.29
CA ARG A 628 -3.80 -17.81 -16.15
C ARG A 628 -5.26 -17.35 -16.17
N VAL A 629 -5.85 -17.27 -17.35
CA VAL A 629 -7.29 -17.03 -17.52
C VAL A 629 -7.87 -18.21 -18.28
N LYS A 630 -8.69 -19.03 -17.62
CA LYS A 630 -9.30 -20.22 -18.26
C LYS A 630 -10.43 -19.82 -19.22
N ASP A 631 -10.82 -20.80 -20.04
CA ASP A 631 -11.79 -20.68 -21.14
C ASP A 631 -13.04 -19.84 -20.82
N HIS A 632 -13.45 -19.03 -21.80
CA HIS A 632 -14.67 -18.22 -21.82
C HIS A 632 -14.84 -17.18 -20.69
N ALA A 633 -13.81 -16.93 -19.88
CA ALA A 633 -13.83 -15.87 -18.87
C ALA A 633 -13.89 -14.46 -19.49
N TRP A 634 -14.42 -13.50 -18.74
CA TRP A 634 -14.54 -12.08 -19.10
C TRP A 634 -13.87 -11.20 -18.06
N VAL A 635 -12.71 -10.64 -18.41
CA VAL A 635 -11.91 -9.79 -17.51
C VAL A 635 -11.86 -8.37 -18.06
N LYS A 636 -12.49 -7.43 -17.33
CA LYS A 636 -12.58 -6.01 -17.72
C LYS A 636 -12.10 -5.10 -16.59
N SER A 637 -11.43 -3.97 -16.87
CA SER A 637 -11.04 -2.99 -15.82
C SER A 637 -10.44 -3.67 -14.57
N THR A 638 -9.47 -4.56 -14.75
CA THR A 638 -8.99 -5.48 -13.72
C THR A 638 -7.48 -5.66 -13.82
N ILE A 639 -6.80 -5.82 -12.67
CA ILE A 639 -5.41 -6.28 -12.62
C ILE A 639 -5.38 -7.70 -12.06
N VAL A 640 -4.92 -8.66 -12.87
CA VAL A 640 -4.65 -10.04 -12.45
C VAL A 640 -3.20 -10.09 -12.01
N GLY A 641 -2.96 -10.30 -10.72
CA GLY A 641 -1.63 -10.37 -10.13
C GLY A 641 -0.84 -11.60 -10.56
N TRP A 642 0.43 -11.67 -10.12
CA TRP A 642 1.34 -12.76 -10.45
C TRP A 642 0.76 -14.13 -10.07
N ASN A 643 1.13 -15.15 -10.84
CA ASN A 643 0.78 -16.58 -10.62
C ASN A 643 -0.74 -16.89 -10.51
N SER A 644 -1.61 -15.89 -10.63
CA SER A 644 -3.04 -15.98 -10.31
C SER A 644 -3.83 -16.67 -11.40
N THR A 645 -4.88 -17.42 -11.02
CA THR A 645 -5.78 -18.12 -11.95
C THR A 645 -7.19 -17.55 -11.89
N VAL A 646 -7.72 -17.13 -13.03
CA VAL A 646 -9.13 -16.80 -13.25
C VAL A 646 -9.85 -18.02 -13.84
N GLY A 647 -10.94 -18.45 -13.21
CA GLY A 647 -11.70 -19.65 -13.58
C GLY A 647 -12.46 -19.57 -14.90
N LYS A 648 -12.95 -20.71 -15.39
CA LYS A 648 -13.75 -20.82 -16.62
C LYS A 648 -15.04 -20.03 -16.43
N TRP A 649 -15.50 -19.31 -17.46
CA TRP A 649 -16.70 -18.46 -17.39
C TRP A 649 -16.71 -17.39 -16.29
N ALA A 650 -15.63 -17.22 -15.52
CA ALA A 650 -15.56 -16.24 -14.44
C ALA A 650 -15.57 -14.81 -15.00
N ARG A 651 -16.10 -13.87 -14.21
CA ARG A 651 -16.24 -12.46 -14.62
C ARG A 651 -15.65 -11.53 -13.57
N LEU A 652 -14.63 -10.77 -13.95
CA LEU A 652 -13.96 -9.80 -13.08
C LEU A 652 -14.13 -8.39 -13.68
N GLU A 653 -14.71 -7.46 -12.92
CA GLU A 653 -14.81 -6.06 -13.35
C GLU A 653 -14.70 -5.02 -12.22
N ASN A 654 -14.90 -3.74 -12.59
CA ASN A 654 -14.97 -2.58 -11.69
C ASN A 654 -13.72 -2.31 -10.81
N VAL A 655 -12.52 -2.37 -11.39
CA VAL A 655 -11.23 -2.18 -10.67
C VAL A 655 -10.99 -3.29 -9.65
N THR A 656 -11.31 -4.53 -10.02
CA THR A 656 -10.84 -5.73 -9.32
C THR A 656 -9.32 -5.83 -9.41
N VAL A 657 -8.68 -6.20 -8.31
CA VAL A 657 -7.23 -6.49 -8.24
C VAL A 657 -7.02 -7.79 -7.50
N LEU A 658 -6.27 -8.70 -8.13
CA LEU A 658 -5.77 -9.90 -7.48
C LEU A 658 -4.33 -9.66 -7.02
N GLY A 659 -3.99 -10.11 -5.82
CA GLY A 659 -2.60 -10.23 -5.36
C GLY A 659 -1.84 -11.34 -6.08
N ASP A 660 -0.71 -11.75 -5.52
CA ASP A 660 0.01 -12.94 -5.98
C ASP A 660 -0.75 -14.23 -5.60
N ASP A 661 -0.70 -15.26 -6.46
CA ASP A 661 -1.25 -16.59 -6.21
C ASP A 661 -2.73 -16.58 -5.75
N VAL A 662 -3.58 -15.85 -6.49
CA VAL A 662 -5.03 -15.81 -6.26
C VAL A 662 -5.76 -16.70 -7.26
N SER A 663 -6.60 -17.61 -6.76
CA SER A 663 -7.42 -18.52 -7.55
C SER A 663 -8.91 -18.16 -7.48
N ILE A 664 -9.43 -17.50 -8.51
CA ILE A 664 -10.87 -17.32 -8.71
C ILE A 664 -11.47 -18.61 -9.28
N GLY A 665 -12.55 -19.09 -8.68
CA GLY A 665 -13.27 -20.29 -9.11
C GLY A 665 -13.91 -20.13 -10.49
N ASP A 666 -14.28 -21.27 -11.08
CA ASP A 666 -15.07 -21.29 -12.31
C ASP A 666 -16.47 -20.74 -12.01
N GLU A 667 -17.07 -20.03 -12.97
CA GLU A 667 -18.38 -19.35 -12.91
C GLU A 667 -18.52 -18.21 -11.86
N VAL A 668 -17.45 -17.85 -11.15
CA VAL A 668 -17.46 -16.79 -10.11
C VAL A 668 -17.46 -15.37 -10.71
N TYR A 669 -18.31 -14.49 -10.15
CA TYR A 669 -18.34 -13.05 -10.43
C TYR A 669 -17.60 -12.23 -9.34
N VAL A 670 -16.82 -11.22 -9.74
CA VAL A 670 -16.10 -10.30 -8.86
C VAL A 670 -16.25 -8.85 -9.32
N ASN A 671 -16.79 -7.99 -8.46
CA ASN A 671 -17.10 -6.59 -8.71
C ASN A 671 -16.27 -5.66 -7.80
N GLY A 672 -15.12 -5.18 -8.29
CA GLY A 672 -14.23 -4.29 -7.53
C GLY A 672 -13.59 -4.95 -6.31
N GLY A 673 -13.34 -6.26 -6.36
CA GLY A 673 -12.69 -7.00 -5.28
C GLY A 673 -11.19 -6.71 -5.22
N SER A 674 -10.69 -6.35 -4.05
CA SER A 674 -9.25 -6.20 -3.75
C SER A 674 -8.80 -7.44 -2.96
N VAL A 675 -8.29 -8.44 -3.67
CA VAL A 675 -8.06 -9.79 -3.13
C VAL A 675 -6.60 -9.94 -2.70
N LEU A 676 -6.36 -10.19 -1.41
CA LEU A 676 -5.00 -10.36 -0.89
C LEU A 676 -4.31 -11.61 -1.49
N PRO A 677 -2.97 -11.72 -1.41
CA PRO A 677 -2.25 -12.89 -1.91
C PRO A 677 -2.65 -14.23 -1.27
N HIS A 678 -2.44 -15.33 -2.01
CA HIS A 678 -2.68 -16.71 -1.57
C HIS A 678 -4.15 -16.98 -1.16
N LYS A 679 -5.10 -16.61 -2.04
CA LYS A 679 -6.55 -16.70 -1.78
C LYS A 679 -7.31 -17.50 -2.83
N SER A 680 -8.30 -18.26 -2.41
CA SER A 680 -9.24 -18.94 -3.31
C SER A 680 -10.66 -18.39 -3.12
N ILE A 681 -11.20 -17.79 -4.18
CA ILE A 681 -12.55 -17.17 -4.18
C ILE A 681 -13.51 -18.11 -4.90
N LYS A 682 -14.47 -18.69 -4.17
CA LYS A 682 -15.41 -19.72 -4.67
C LYS A 682 -16.88 -19.28 -4.62
N GLN A 683 -17.12 -18.01 -4.35
CA GLN A 683 -18.44 -17.38 -4.23
C GLN A 683 -18.37 -15.99 -4.85
N ASN A 684 -19.51 -15.46 -5.28
CA ASN A 684 -19.57 -14.14 -5.90
C ASN A 684 -19.20 -13.03 -4.92
N VAL A 685 -18.59 -11.99 -5.47
CA VAL A 685 -18.23 -10.75 -4.77
C VAL A 685 -18.98 -9.63 -5.47
N ASP A 686 -20.26 -9.46 -5.11
CA ASP A 686 -21.18 -8.56 -5.80
C ASP A 686 -20.91 -7.07 -5.51
N THR A 687 -20.13 -6.75 -4.48
CA THR A 687 -19.79 -5.39 -4.04
C THR A 687 -18.28 -5.17 -3.84
N PRO A 688 -17.75 -3.97 -4.16
CA PRO A 688 -16.34 -3.65 -3.95
C PRO A 688 -15.92 -3.81 -2.48
N SER A 689 -14.89 -4.60 -2.26
CA SER A 689 -14.51 -5.09 -0.93
C SER A 689 -13.04 -5.54 -0.89
N ILE A 690 -12.43 -5.53 0.30
CA ILE A 690 -11.09 -6.10 0.52
C ILE A 690 -11.26 -7.52 1.06
N ILE A 691 -10.68 -8.51 0.40
CA ILE A 691 -10.83 -9.93 0.74
C ILE A 691 -9.52 -10.46 1.30
N MET A 692 -9.52 -10.78 2.60
CA MET A 692 -8.33 -10.92 3.45
C MET A 692 -7.82 -12.33 3.69
#